data_AF-A0A4R1KTH0-F1
#
_entry.id   AF-A0A4R1KTH0-F1
#
_cell.length_a   1.000
_cell.length_b   1.000
_cell.length_c   1.000
_cell.angle_alpha   90.00
_cell.angle_beta   90.00
_cell.angle_gamma   90.00
#
_symmetry.space_group_name_H-M   'P 1'
#
loop_
_entity.id
_entity.type
_entity.pdbx_description
1 polymer ?
#
loop_
_entity_poly.entity_id
_entity_poly.type
_entity_poly.pdbx_seq_one_letter_code
_entity_poly.pdbx_strand_id
1 'polypeptide(L)'
;MKSQIAATMSDSVNRKSMRMDTGALYDSMKNSFDVGMPLLISHDRHRPAGWTVPAAVYLEPGLTRVLAHVIEPETDQDYLQIKQRWVKFIASTIHDVPQESITRLKELLGKDVLTDSEIPWDSGAQALRGAGLAQRAFPEIFEQVDKDGLVPFTTLTMIRPGIFQIGELCVFAHQFMRRSESPFNHFNEELLGTLHQMAQDSSVNVRVRLDLDMVGLADTAAHTMELDYWYGPTFNEDLSSLQTGVTAHTADESQRFYHKISRTEFWWQRRTKETSAELILEAEELRDSESGADRTKLHCRYVHSVIDATTNRIEHLDGSIRAYTPEEMISRLDVDLKRAGRQTEYTKLWRVDGNIEIGRWKSVIHNHFRDNALVSEYFGSQKSKTDIREELEITDVFPRSLNFDKRVPWLCDDARSFRVLVTHQPGMLEHILEEPVAFPYVWAQSEKSEYALFDLRAVELMKILGREGHRLTFAPNARFMAFDDNYLQMPVVIHRTRDALKHTTEAYRELVSKVNEVDPASPVLINLSLALSEYTLSVSIFGRCTEVLDWLNRDQPFPPTESVADWVRNTAEAIASFGEGVDTALEYVHPESLNLYPRRKIALLPAIADKIGEPVSSGPAEPRTTTEEMNEIGLETRQAFKVASAKCLNCGGDYLTCPCSILSGNVPPPTADLRFAFNYWVAAKQ
;
A
#
# COMPACT_ATOMS: atom_id res chain seq x y z
N MET A 1 17.60 7.63 7.89
CA MET A 1 16.34 7.17 7.27
C MET A 1 16.33 5.66 7.32
N LYS A 2 15.35 5.11 8.03
CA LYS A 2 15.10 3.68 8.11
C LYS A 2 14.29 3.26 6.90
N SER A 3 14.68 2.16 6.24
CA SER A 3 13.90 1.53 5.17
C SER A 3 13.44 0.15 5.61
N GLN A 4 12.19 -0.19 5.33
CA GLN A 4 11.61 -1.51 5.57
C GLN A 4 10.70 -1.91 4.41
N ILE A 5 10.51 -3.21 4.19
CA ILE A 5 9.55 -3.70 3.20
C ILE A 5 8.18 -3.78 3.85
N ALA A 6 7.14 -3.34 3.15
CA ALA A 6 5.75 -3.60 3.52
C ALA A 6 4.93 -4.02 2.30
N ALA A 7 3.87 -4.79 2.56
CA ALA A 7 2.77 -4.93 1.61
C ALA A 7 1.84 -3.72 1.76
N THR A 8 1.60 -2.98 0.67
CA THR A 8 0.85 -1.72 0.70
C THR A 8 -0.55 -1.83 0.12
N MET A 9 -0.77 -2.78 -0.78
CA MET A 9 -2.05 -3.03 -1.46
C MET A 9 -2.20 -4.51 -1.75
N SER A 10 -3.44 -5.00 -1.88
CA SER A 10 -3.72 -6.38 -2.30
C SER A 10 -5.03 -6.47 -3.08
N ASP A 11 -5.27 -7.61 -3.73
CA ASP A 11 -6.54 -7.94 -4.38
C ASP A 11 -7.52 -8.70 -3.45
N SER A 12 -7.29 -8.68 -2.14
CA SER A 12 -8.28 -9.15 -1.16
C SER A 12 -9.55 -8.30 -1.23
N VAL A 13 -10.71 -8.93 -0.98
CA VAL A 13 -11.98 -8.22 -0.85
C VAL A 13 -11.92 -7.35 0.40
N ASN A 14 -12.02 -6.03 0.22
CA ASN A 14 -12.01 -5.09 1.32
C ASN A 14 -13.40 -5.00 2.00
N ARG A 15 -13.50 -4.30 3.13
CA ARG A 15 -14.75 -4.16 3.89
C ARG A 15 -15.83 -3.32 3.17
N LYS A 16 -15.48 -2.57 2.11
CA LYS A 16 -16.45 -1.98 1.16
C LYS A 16 -16.89 -2.98 0.06
N SER A 17 -16.56 -4.27 0.19
CA SER A 17 -16.84 -5.35 -0.76
C SER A 17 -16.25 -5.13 -2.15
N MET A 18 -15.10 -4.44 -2.21
CA MET A 18 -14.38 -4.19 -3.45
C MET A 18 -13.11 -5.01 -3.52
N ARG A 19 -12.75 -5.40 -4.75
CA ARG A 19 -11.52 -6.11 -5.08
C ARG A 19 -10.78 -5.33 -6.15
N MET A 20 -9.48 -5.12 -5.96
CA MET A 20 -8.63 -4.50 -6.97
C MET A 20 -8.30 -5.53 -8.06
N ASP A 21 -8.33 -5.10 -9.32
CA ASP A 21 -7.80 -5.90 -10.43
C ASP A 21 -6.28 -6.06 -10.26
N THR A 22 -5.76 -7.27 -10.48
CA THR A 22 -4.33 -7.56 -10.28
C THR A 22 -3.44 -6.87 -11.31
N GLY A 23 -3.95 -6.63 -12.53
CA GLY A 23 -3.26 -5.78 -13.51
C GLY A 23 -3.23 -4.32 -13.06
N ALA A 24 -4.33 -3.81 -12.51
CA ALA A 24 -4.38 -2.47 -11.92
C ALA A 24 -3.44 -2.29 -10.72
N LEU A 25 -3.20 -3.34 -9.92
CA LEU A 25 -2.16 -3.33 -8.88
C LEU A 25 -0.76 -3.10 -9.47
N TYR A 26 -0.44 -3.76 -10.59
CA TYR A 26 0.80 -3.55 -11.31
C TYR A 26 0.91 -2.13 -11.87
N ASP A 27 -0.13 -1.63 -12.53
CA ASP A 27 -0.11 -0.27 -13.09
C ASP A 27 0.03 0.79 -11.99
N SER A 28 -0.65 0.60 -10.86
CA SER A 28 -0.51 1.47 -9.69
C SER A 28 0.92 1.49 -9.15
N MET A 29 1.56 0.32 -9.07
CA MET A 29 2.95 0.19 -8.65
C MET A 29 3.88 0.89 -9.65
N LYS A 30 3.76 0.58 -10.94
CA LYS A 30 4.58 1.15 -12.02
C LYS A 30 4.48 2.67 -12.07
N ASN A 31 3.26 3.22 -12.03
CA ASN A 31 3.04 4.67 -12.13
C ASN A 31 3.61 5.43 -10.92
N SER A 32 3.82 4.74 -9.79
CA SER A 32 4.32 5.34 -8.55
C SER A 32 5.80 5.02 -8.29
N PHE A 33 6.43 4.18 -9.11
CA PHE A 33 7.77 3.65 -8.86
C PHE A 33 8.84 4.76 -8.80
N ASP A 34 8.84 5.67 -9.79
CA ASP A 34 9.91 6.68 -9.92
C ASP A 34 9.80 7.80 -8.87
N VAL A 35 8.59 8.23 -8.55
CA VAL A 35 8.33 9.37 -7.65
C VAL A 35 8.12 8.89 -6.21
N GLY A 36 7.54 7.71 -6.04
CA GLY A 36 6.98 7.23 -4.78
C GLY A 36 5.73 8.01 -4.37
N MET A 37 5.25 7.70 -3.17
CA MET A 37 4.06 8.32 -2.57
C MET A 37 4.36 8.73 -1.12
N PRO A 38 3.76 9.82 -0.62
CA PRO A 38 3.89 10.17 0.78
C PRO A 38 3.18 9.15 1.67
N LEU A 39 3.84 8.75 2.77
CA LEU A 39 3.15 8.08 3.88
C LEU A 39 2.52 9.17 4.74
N LEU A 40 1.19 9.20 4.82
CA LEU A 40 0.43 10.26 5.50
C LEU A 40 -0.22 9.76 6.78
N ILE A 41 -0.26 10.58 7.82
CA ILE A 41 -1.06 10.27 9.01
C ILE A 41 -2.53 10.55 8.69
N SER A 42 -3.37 9.51 8.78
CA SER A 42 -4.82 9.59 8.55
C SER A 42 -5.19 10.24 7.21
N HIS A 43 -4.47 9.89 6.14
CA HIS A 43 -4.67 10.44 4.78
C HIS A 43 -4.52 11.97 4.66
N ASP A 44 -4.02 12.66 5.70
CA ASP A 44 -3.89 14.12 5.69
C ASP A 44 -2.57 14.54 5.01
N ARG A 45 -2.67 15.18 3.85
CA ARG A 45 -1.53 15.69 3.09
C ARG A 45 -0.74 16.77 3.83
N HIS A 46 -1.26 17.35 4.92
CA HIS A 46 -0.46 18.24 5.78
C HIS A 46 0.47 17.50 6.76
N ARG A 47 0.35 16.17 6.85
CA ARG A 47 0.99 15.35 7.89
C ARG A 47 1.79 14.18 7.29
N PRO A 48 2.85 14.45 6.51
CA PRO A 48 3.74 13.40 6.03
C PRO A 48 4.49 12.76 7.21
N ALA A 49 4.40 11.44 7.33
CA ALA A 49 5.14 10.61 8.29
C ALA A 49 6.36 9.92 7.66
N GLY A 50 6.37 9.76 6.33
CA GLY A 50 7.43 9.05 5.63
C GLY A 50 7.22 9.04 4.12
N TRP A 51 7.90 8.13 3.43
CA TRP A 51 7.80 7.94 1.99
C TRP A 51 7.65 6.46 1.64
N THR A 52 6.84 6.16 0.64
CA THR A 52 6.65 4.80 0.14
C THR A 52 7.11 4.73 -1.30
N VAL A 53 7.90 3.73 -1.66
CA VAL A 53 8.33 3.45 -3.05
C VAL A 53 7.84 2.06 -3.42
N PRO A 54 6.65 1.94 -4.03
CA PRO A 54 6.16 0.68 -4.60
C PRO A 54 7.10 0.21 -5.69
N ALA A 55 7.49 -1.07 -5.65
CA ALA A 55 8.48 -1.56 -6.60
C ALA A 55 8.30 -3.04 -6.99
N ALA A 56 7.36 -3.77 -6.38
CA ALA A 56 7.09 -5.14 -6.80
C ALA A 56 5.62 -5.55 -6.66
N VAL A 57 5.19 -6.52 -7.46
CA VAL A 57 3.92 -7.23 -7.35
C VAL A 57 4.21 -8.69 -7.04
N TYR A 58 3.85 -9.13 -5.84
CA TYR A 58 4.00 -10.47 -5.33
C TYR A 58 2.73 -11.28 -5.56
N LEU A 59 2.86 -12.39 -6.26
CA LEU A 59 1.77 -13.29 -6.61
C LEU A 59 1.96 -14.63 -5.88
N GLU A 60 0.96 -14.97 -5.09
CA GLU A 60 0.78 -16.32 -4.55
C GLU A 60 -0.60 -16.86 -4.92
N PRO A 61 -0.80 -18.19 -4.88
CA PRO A 61 -2.10 -18.80 -5.15
C PRO A 61 -3.20 -18.15 -4.30
N GLY A 62 -4.17 -17.52 -4.97
CA GLY A 62 -5.32 -16.87 -4.34
C GLY A 62 -5.09 -15.43 -3.83
N LEU A 63 -3.87 -14.89 -3.86
CA LEU A 63 -3.60 -13.54 -3.34
C LEU A 63 -2.41 -12.85 -4.03
N THR A 64 -2.64 -11.60 -4.43
CA THR A 64 -1.66 -10.71 -5.05
C THR A 64 -1.47 -9.48 -4.18
N ARG A 65 -0.21 -9.08 -3.96
CA ARG A 65 0.15 -7.90 -3.15
C ARG A 65 1.13 -6.98 -3.89
N VAL A 66 0.99 -5.68 -3.66
CA VAL A 66 2.05 -4.71 -4.00
C VAL A 66 3.00 -4.62 -2.82
N LEU A 67 4.29 -4.80 -3.07
CA LEU A 67 5.36 -4.61 -2.11
C LEU A 67 6.08 -3.28 -2.38
N ALA A 68 6.44 -2.61 -1.30
CA ALA A 68 7.10 -1.32 -1.35
C ALA A 68 8.20 -1.19 -0.30
N HIS A 69 9.16 -0.31 -0.59
CA HIS A 69 10.05 0.24 0.42
C HIS A 69 9.32 1.36 1.17
N VAL A 70 9.19 1.22 2.48
CA VAL A 70 8.66 2.25 3.38
C VAL A 70 9.83 2.90 4.10
N ILE A 71 9.97 4.20 3.89
CA ILE A 71 11.06 5.04 4.37
C ILE A 71 10.54 5.92 5.49
N GLU A 72 11.09 5.75 6.69
CA GLU A 72 10.74 6.49 7.88
C GLU A 72 11.91 7.42 8.29
N PRO A 73 11.63 8.69 8.63
CA PRO A 73 12.65 9.60 9.11
C PRO A 73 13.05 9.24 10.56
N GLU A 74 14.36 9.19 10.83
CA GLU A 74 14.89 8.93 12.18
C GLU A 74 15.47 10.20 12.82
N THR A 75 15.69 11.24 12.01
CA THR A 75 16.28 12.51 12.41
C THR A 75 15.53 13.69 11.77
N ASP A 76 15.71 14.90 12.30
CA ASP A 76 15.13 16.11 11.70
C ASP A 76 15.62 16.37 10.27
N GLN A 77 16.87 15.98 9.96
CA GLN A 77 17.43 16.08 8.62
C GLN A 77 16.74 15.11 7.66
N ASP A 78 16.42 13.90 8.11
CA ASP A 78 15.62 12.95 7.32
C ASP A 78 14.22 13.52 7.07
N TYR A 79 13.59 14.08 8.11
CA TYR A 79 12.26 14.68 7.99
C TYR A 79 12.25 15.85 6.98
N LEU A 80 13.31 16.65 6.93
CA LEU A 80 13.44 17.71 5.92
C LEU A 80 13.51 17.14 4.49
N GLN A 81 14.17 16.00 4.29
CA GLN A 81 14.18 15.32 2.99
C GLN A 81 12.79 14.80 2.61
N ILE A 82 12.06 14.20 3.56
CA ILE A 82 10.66 13.78 3.36
C ILE A 82 9.79 14.98 2.96
N LYS A 83 9.94 16.12 3.66
CA LYS A 83 9.21 17.35 3.34
C LYS A 83 9.52 17.86 1.93
N GLN A 84 10.79 17.80 1.49
CA GLN A 84 11.17 18.20 0.14
C GLN A 84 10.53 17.29 -0.93
N ARG A 85 10.50 15.98 -0.71
CA ARG A 85 9.80 15.03 -1.59
C ARG A 85 8.30 15.31 -1.64
N TRP A 86 7.70 15.55 -0.48
CA TRP A 86 6.29 15.92 -0.37
C TRP A 86 5.95 17.19 -1.16
N VAL A 87 6.75 18.27 -1.06
CA VAL A 87 6.52 19.50 -1.85
C VAL A 87 6.53 19.20 -3.36
N LYS A 88 7.48 18.40 -3.83
CA LYS A 88 7.57 18.02 -5.26
C LYS A 88 6.36 17.20 -5.69
N PHE A 89 5.93 16.25 -4.86
CA PHE A 89 4.75 15.43 -5.12
C PHE A 89 3.46 16.24 -5.16
N ILE A 90 3.29 17.21 -4.25
CA ILE A 90 2.15 18.13 -4.29
C ILE A 90 2.18 18.96 -5.57
N ALA A 91 3.36 19.47 -5.97
CA ALA A 91 3.49 20.19 -7.23
C ALA A 91 3.09 19.33 -8.44
N SER A 92 3.54 18.07 -8.50
CA SER A 92 3.23 17.16 -9.62
C SER A 92 1.82 16.58 -9.61
N THR A 93 1.09 16.67 -8.50
CA THR A 93 -0.24 16.04 -8.37
C THR A 93 -1.36 17.07 -8.32
N ILE A 94 -1.11 18.23 -7.72
CA ILE A 94 -2.14 19.27 -7.49
C ILE A 94 -1.92 20.46 -8.42
N HIS A 95 -0.68 20.83 -8.73
CA HIS A 95 -0.40 22.00 -9.57
C HIS A 95 -0.10 21.67 -11.03
N ASP A 96 0.16 20.40 -11.34
CA ASP A 96 0.46 19.93 -12.70
C ASP A 96 -0.82 19.68 -13.52
N VAL A 97 -1.59 20.75 -13.70
CA VAL A 97 -2.76 20.72 -14.58
C VAL A 97 -2.31 20.87 -16.03
N PRO A 98 -2.76 20.01 -16.97
CA PRO A 98 -2.38 20.11 -18.38
C PRO A 98 -2.64 21.50 -18.97
N GLN A 99 -1.67 22.00 -19.76
CA GLN A 99 -1.74 23.34 -20.34
C GLN A 99 -2.95 23.53 -21.26
N GLU A 100 -3.42 22.47 -21.93
CA GLU A 100 -4.65 22.48 -22.73
C GLU A 100 -5.88 22.80 -21.88
N SER A 101 -5.98 22.21 -20.69
CA SER A 101 -7.08 22.42 -19.75
C SER A 101 -7.05 23.81 -19.15
N ILE A 102 -5.85 24.32 -18.82
CA ILE A 102 -5.67 25.71 -18.36
C ILE A 102 -6.15 26.69 -19.43
N THR A 103 -5.77 26.48 -20.69
CA THR A 103 -6.19 27.33 -21.81
C THR A 103 -7.71 27.28 -21.98
N ARG A 104 -8.31 26.09 -21.99
CA ARG A 104 -9.76 25.90 -22.11
C ARG A 104 -10.52 26.57 -20.96
N LEU A 105 -10.06 26.43 -19.73
CA LEU A 105 -10.66 27.10 -18.56
C LEU A 105 -10.65 28.61 -18.73
N LYS A 106 -9.52 29.18 -19.18
CA LYS A 106 -9.41 30.64 -19.38
C LYS A 106 -10.32 31.13 -20.50
N GLU A 107 -10.47 30.36 -21.57
CA GLU A 107 -11.38 30.69 -22.67
C GLU A 107 -12.84 30.66 -22.25
N LEU A 108 -13.26 29.62 -21.52
CA LEU A 108 -14.64 29.47 -21.04
C LEU A 108 -15.01 30.53 -19.98
N LEU A 109 -14.10 30.90 -19.09
CA LEU A 109 -14.34 31.91 -18.05
C LEU A 109 -14.32 33.34 -18.61
N GLY A 110 -13.49 33.60 -19.62
CA GLY A 110 -13.34 34.93 -20.21
C GLY A 110 -12.60 35.93 -19.32
N LYS A 111 -12.21 37.06 -19.92
CA LYS A 111 -11.37 38.09 -19.26
C LYS A 111 -12.10 38.91 -18.19
N ASP A 112 -13.42 38.98 -18.26
CA ASP A 112 -14.22 39.77 -17.32
C ASP A 112 -14.37 39.06 -15.95
N VAL A 113 -14.14 37.74 -15.91
CA VAL A 113 -14.20 36.91 -14.69
C VAL A 113 -12.82 36.73 -14.07
N LEU A 114 -11.78 36.60 -14.89
CA LEU A 114 -10.41 36.34 -14.44
C LEU A 114 -9.70 37.61 -13.94
N THR A 115 -8.77 37.43 -13.00
CA THR A 115 -7.99 38.52 -12.40
C THR A 115 -6.48 38.38 -12.65
N ASP A 116 -6.08 37.38 -13.44
CA ASP A 116 -4.69 36.96 -13.69
C ASP A 116 -3.95 36.49 -12.41
N SER A 117 -4.65 36.36 -11.29
CA SER A 117 -4.12 35.81 -10.03
C SER A 117 -4.45 34.33 -9.83
N GLU A 118 -5.30 33.77 -10.69
CA GLU A 118 -5.75 32.39 -10.60
C GLU A 118 -4.61 31.41 -10.88
N ILE A 119 -4.49 30.40 -10.03
CA ILE A 119 -3.48 29.35 -10.14
C ILE A 119 -4.11 28.02 -10.59
N PRO A 120 -3.38 27.19 -11.36
CA PRO A 120 -3.81 25.84 -11.66
C PRO A 120 -3.94 24.99 -10.39
N TRP A 121 -5.00 24.18 -10.36
CA TRP A 121 -5.31 23.33 -9.23
C TRP A 121 -6.08 22.08 -9.68
N ASP A 122 -5.59 20.88 -9.34
CA ASP A 122 -6.34 19.64 -9.44
C ASP A 122 -6.90 19.27 -8.07
N SER A 123 -8.22 19.16 -7.98
CA SER A 123 -8.91 18.72 -6.76
C SER A 123 -10.01 17.71 -7.03
N GLY A 124 -9.70 16.72 -7.88
CA GLY A 124 -10.67 15.76 -8.41
C GLY A 124 -11.33 16.22 -9.71
N ALA A 125 -10.98 17.42 -10.16
CA ALA A 125 -11.21 17.94 -11.50
C ALA A 125 -10.13 18.99 -11.77
N GLN A 126 -9.73 19.13 -13.03
CA GLN A 126 -8.75 20.12 -13.46
C GLN A 126 -9.37 21.52 -13.39
N ALA A 127 -8.78 22.40 -12.58
CA ALA A 127 -9.40 23.65 -12.18
C ALA A 127 -8.42 24.84 -12.13
N LEU A 128 -9.03 26.02 -12.03
CA LEU A 128 -8.37 27.25 -11.60
C LEU A 128 -8.89 27.62 -10.21
N ARG A 129 -7.99 28.14 -9.37
CA ARG A 129 -8.31 28.64 -8.05
C ARG A 129 -7.86 30.08 -7.90
N GLY A 130 -8.75 30.95 -7.43
CA GLY A 130 -8.47 32.35 -7.12
C GLY A 130 -9.59 32.96 -6.30
N ALA A 131 -9.29 33.98 -5.50
CA ALA A 131 -10.25 34.58 -4.57
C ALA A 131 -11.54 35.01 -5.30
N GLY A 132 -12.69 34.50 -4.87
CA GLY A 132 -14.02 34.79 -5.42
C GLY A 132 -14.25 34.34 -6.86
N LEU A 133 -13.41 33.48 -7.44
CA LEU A 133 -13.50 33.07 -8.84
C LEU A 133 -14.85 32.44 -9.18
N ALA A 134 -15.32 31.47 -8.37
CA ALA A 134 -16.59 30.81 -8.62
C ALA A 134 -17.77 31.79 -8.51
N GLN A 135 -17.70 32.72 -7.54
CA GLN A 135 -18.72 33.74 -7.36
C GLN A 135 -18.84 34.68 -8.56
N ARG A 136 -17.71 35.06 -9.17
CA ARG A 136 -17.70 35.88 -10.39
C ARG A 136 -18.14 35.09 -11.63
N ALA A 137 -17.80 33.81 -11.70
CA ALA A 137 -18.12 32.95 -12.84
C ALA A 137 -19.61 32.59 -12.92
N PHE A 138 -20.27 32.40 -11.76
CA PHE A 138 -21.66 31.92 -11.69
C PHE A 138 -22.52 32.74 -10.73
N PRO A 139 -22.64 34.07 -10.92
CA PRO A 139 -23.39 34.94 -10.02
C PRO A 139 -24.82 34.46 -9.80
N GLU A 140 -25.48 33.89 -10.81
CA GLU A 140 -26.84 33.36 -10.75
C GLU A 140 -27.03 32.21 -9.74
N ILE A 141 -25.97 31.45 -9.44
CA ILE A 141 -26.00 30.40 -8.42
C ILE A 141 -25.80 31.02 -7.04
N PHE A 142 -24.84 31.93 -6.93
CA PHE A 142 -24.53 32.59 -5.66
C PHE A 142 -25.57 33.64 -5.25
N GLU A 143 -26.43 34.09 -6.15
CA GLU A 143 -27.63 34.89 -5.85
C GLU A 143 -28.73 34.07 -5.15
N GLN A 144 -28.70 32.74 -5.26
CA GLN A 144 -29.68 31.84 -4.63
C GLN A 144 -29.29 31.43 -3.20
N VAL A 145 -28.17 31.93 -2.68
CA VAL A 145 -27.73 31.66 -1.31
C VAL A 145 -28.75 32.22 -0.30
N ASP A 146 -29.04 31.45 0.74
CA ASP A 146 -29.77 32.00 1.88
C ASP A 146 -28.89 32.84 2.80
N LYS A 147 -29.51 33.35 3.86
CA LYS A 147 -28.84 34.11 4.93
C LYS A 147 -27.68 33.37 5.61
N ASP A 148 -27.60 32.04 5.49
CA ASP A 148 -26.53 31.23 6.07
C ASP A 148 -25.42 30.92 5.03
N GLY A 149 -25.60 31.36 3.78
CA GLY A 149 -24.66 31.15 2.67
C GLY A 149 -24.83 29.80 1.97
N LEU A 150 -26.00 29.16 2.08
CA LEU A 150 -26.26 27.84 1.49
C LEU A 150 -27.11 27.94 0.22
N VAL A 151 -26.77 27.13 -0.79
CA VAL A 151 -27.51 26.97 -2.04
C VAL A 151 -28.41 25.72 -1.95
N PRO A 152 -29.63 25.72 -2.50
CA PRO A 152 -30.46 24.52 -2.60
C PRO A 152 -29.76 23.40 -3.38
N PHE A 153 -29.70 22.20 -2.82
CA PHE A 153 -29.04 21.07 -3.50
C PHE A 153 -29.77 20.70 -4.81
N THR A 154 -31.09 20.89 -4.86
CA THR A 154 -31.94 20.59 -6.02
C THR A 154 -31.65 21.47 -7.25
N THR A 155 -30.91 22.56 -7.10
CA THR A 155 -30.50 23.42 -8.22
C THR A 155 -29.13 23.03 -8.78
N LEU A 156 -28.47 22.04 -8.18
CA LEU A 156 -27.13 21.59 -8.53
C LEU A 156 -27.18 20.20 -9.16
N THR A 157 -26.37 19.98 -10.20
CA THR A 157 -26.17 18.66 -10.81
C THR A 157 -24.87 18.07 -10.30
N MET A 158 -24.93 17.19 -9.29
CA MET A 158 -23.73 16.57 -8.74
C MET A 158 -23.20 15.48 -9.68
N ILE A 159 -21.98 15.65 -10.19
CA ILE A 159 -21.32 14.68 -11.09
C ILE A 159 -20.34 13.77 -10.34
N ARG A 160 -19.79 14.25 -9.22
CA ARG A 160 -18.99 13.50 -8.23
C ARG A 160 -19.30 14.05 -6.85
N PRO A 161 -19.11 13.30 -5.75
CA PRO A 161 -19.30 13.83 -4.41
C PRO A 161 -18.55 15.16 -4.20
N GLY A 162 -19.30 16.25 -4.04
CA GLY A 162 -18.75 17.59 -3.86
C GLY A 162 -18.33 18.34 -5.13
N ILE A 163 -18.61 17.80 -6.33
CA ILE A 163 -18.38 18.46 -7.62
C ILE A 163 -19.71 18.57 -8.37
N PHE A 164 -20.09 19.80 -8.70
CA PHE A 164 -21.39 20.13 -9.30
C PHE A 164 -21.19 20.76 -10.68
N GLN A 165 -21.80 20.17 -11.71
CA GLN A 165 -21.69 20.60 -13.10
C GLN A 165 -22.57 21.81 -13.40
N ILE A 166 -22.02 22.74 -14.19
CA ILE A 166 -22.67 23.91 -14.78
C ILE A 166 -22.16 24.05 -16.22
N GLY A 167 -22.91 23.50 -17.18
CA GLY A 167 -22.48 23.44 -18.57
C GLY A 167 -21.19 22.61 -18.73
N GLU A 168 -20.16 23.20 -19.32
CA GLU A 168 -18.82 22.59 -19.47
C GLU A 168 -17.94 22.74 -18.22
N LEU A 169 -18.34 23.60 -17.29
CA LEU A 169 -17.60 23.91 -16.07
C LEU A 169 -18.22 23.20 -14.86
N CYS A 170 -17.51 23.21 -13.74
CA CYS A 170 -18.02 22.73 -12.46
C CYS A 170 -17.58 23.62 -11.30
N VAL A 171 -18.41 23.64 -10.25
CA VAL A 171 -18.12 24.24 -8.94
C VAL A 171 -17.98 23.15 -7.89
N PHE A 172 -17.35 23.51 -6.77
CA PHE A 172 -16.98 22.57 -5.73
C PHE A 172 -17.78 22.84 -4.44
N ALA A 173 -18.02 21.81 -3.65
CA ALA A 173 -18.44 21.96 -2.26
C ALA A 173 -17.36 22.72 -1.46
N HIS A 174 -17.77 23.47 -0.45
CA HIS A 174 -16.85 24.27 0.36
C HIS A 174 -15.69 23.43 0.95
N GLN A 175 -14.46 23.98 0.95
CA GLN A 175 -13.24 23.30 1.41
C GLN A 175 -13.31 22.68 2.81
N PHE A 176 -14.16 23.20 3.70
CA PHE A 176 -14.37 22.64 5.06
C PHE A 176 -15.06 21.28 5.07
N MET A 177 -15.60 20.82 3.94
CA MET A 177 -16.07 19.44 3.76
C MET A 177 -14.94 18.49 3.28
N ARG A 178 -13.70 18.97 3.20
CA ARG A 178 -12.50 18.16 2.91
C ARG A 178 -11.78 17.77 4.19
N ARG A 179 -10.90 16.76 4.10
CA ARG A 179 -10.05 16.33 5.23
C ARG A 179 -9.15 17.46 5.68
N SER A 180 -9.09 17.66 7.00
CA SER A 180 -8.41 18.81 7.61
C SER A 180 -8.80 20.14 6.95
N GLU A 181 -10.06 20.28 6.51
CA GLU A 181 -10.64 21.53 6.00
C GLU A 181 -9.84 22.18 4.85
N SER A 182 -9.11 21.39 4.06
CA SER A 182 -8.10 21.88 3.11
C SER A 182 -8.33 21.42 1.67
N PRO A 183 -8.12 22.30 0.67
CA PRO A 183 -8.23 21.96 -0.74
C PRO A 183 -7.11 21.02 -1.22
N PHE A 184 -6.06 20.83 -0.43
CA PHE A 184 -5.07 19.80 -0.71
C PHE A 184 -5.63 18.40 -0.49
N ASN A 185 -6.64 18.20 0.34
CA ASN A 185 -7.18 16.89 0.67
C ASN A 185 -8.51 16.61 -0.06
N HIS A 186 -8.98 15.37 0.00
CA HIS A 186 -10.23 14.95 -0.64
C HIS A 186 -11.47 15.33 0.18
N PHE A 187 -12.59 15.40 -0.53
CA PHE A 187 -13.91 15.59 0.05
C PHE A 187 -14.31 14.41 0.94
N ASN A 188 -15.21 14.69 1.88
CA ASN A 188 -15.94 13.70 2.62
C ASN A 188 -17.06 13.13 1.73
N GLU A 189 -16.72 12.12 0.93
CA GLU A 189 -17.63 11.55 -0.07
C GLU A 189 -18.85 10.90 0.57
N GLU A 190 -18.69 10.28 1.73
CA GLU A 190 -19.80 9.69 2.49
C GLU A 190 -20.82 10.74 2.92
N LEU A 191 -20.39 11.91 3.42
CA LEU A 191 -21.31 12.99 3.79
C LEU A 191 -22.05 13.52 2.56
N LEU A 192 -21.30 13.88 1.51
CA LEU A 192 -21.86 14.51 0.31
C LEU A 192 -22.76 13.54 -0.48
N GLY A 193 -22.40 12.26 -0.51
CA GLY A 193 -23.22 11.18 -1.07
C GLY A 193 -24.53 11.01 -0.32
N THR A 194 -24.51 10.97 1.03
CA THR A 194 -25.73 10.89 1.84
C THR A 194 -26.63 12.11 1.63
N LEU A 195 -26.07 13.32 1.62
CA LEU A 195 -26.83 14.56 1.35
C LEU A 195 -27.47 14.54 -0.05
N HIS A 196 -26.74 14.08 -1.06
CA HIS A 196 -27.27 13.96 -2.42
C HIS A 196 -28.42 12.96 -2.51
N GLN A 197 -28.31 11.79 -1.86
CA GLN A 197 -29.37 10.79 -1.81
C GLN A 197 -30.61 11.33 -1.11
N MET A 198 -30.44 12.08 -0.01
CA MET A 198 -31.53 12.74 0.70
C MET A 198 -32.22 13.79 -0.17
N ALA A 199 -31.45 14.54 -0.97
CA ALA A 199 -32.00 15.56 -1.87
C ALA A 199 -32.87 14.97 -3.01
N GLN A 200 -32.84 13.66 -3.24
CA GLN A 200 -33.73 13.00 -4.21
C GLN A 200 -35.15 12.80 -3.66
N ASP A 201 -35.34 12.91 -2.34
CA ASP A 201 -36.66 12.83 -1.71
C ASP A 201 -37.31 14.23 -1.68
N SER A 202 -38.42 14.40 -2.38
CA SER A 202 -39.14 15.69 -2.45
C SER A 202 -39.70 16.17 -1.10
N SER A 203 -39.78 15.29 -0.08
CA SER A 203 -40.18 15.65 1.28
C SER A 203 -39.03 16.18 2.14
N VAL A 204 -37.81 16.18 1.60
CA VAL A 204 -36.59 16.63 2.26
C VAL A 204 -35.98 17.79 1.47
N ASN A 205 -35.66 18.87 2.16
CA ASN A 205 -34.98 20.02 1.57
C ASN A 205 -33.52 20.02 2.04
N VAL A 206 -32.61 19.79 1.11
CA VAL A 206 -31.16 19.80 1.37
C VAL A 206 -30.55 21.07 0.80
N ARG A 207 -29.68 21.71 1.57
CA ARG A 207 -28.88 22.86 1.16
C ARG A 207 -27.41 22.64 1.49
N VAL A 208 -26.52 23.20 0.67
CA VAL A 208 -25.07 22.99 0.78
C VAL A 208 -24.31 24.29 0.47
N ARG A 209 -23.15 24.48 1.11
CA ARG A 209 -22.23 25.59 0.87
C ARG A 209 -21.27 25.22 -0.26
N LEU A 210 -21.10 26.12 -1.22
CA LEU A 210 -20.13 25.99 -2.31
C LEU A 210 -18.81 26.70 -1.96
N ASP A 211 -17.73 26.25 -2.59
CA ASP A 211 -16.45 26.94 -2.60
C ASP A 211 -16.57 28.20 -3.47
N LEU A 212 -16.10 29.34 -2.96
CA LEU A 212 -16.18 30.62 -3.66
C LEU A 212 -15.03 30.84 -4.64
N ASP A 213 -13.96 30.05 -4.53
CA ASP A 213 -12.66 30.37 -5.11
C ASP A 213 -12.24 29.43 -6.25
N MET A 214 -13.02 28.38 -6.58
CA MET A 214 -12.56 27.33 -7.48
C MET A 214 -13.59 26.99 -8.56
N VAL A 215 -13.12 26.92 -9.82
CA VAL A 215 -13.92 26.50 -10.98
C VAL A 215 -13.10 25.51 -11.82
N GLY A 216 -13.72 24.37 -12.16
CA GLY A 216 -13.08 23.27 -12.90
C GLY A 216 -13.77 22.91 -14.20
N LEU A 217 -13.15 22.01 -14.96
CA LEU A 217 -13.75 21.39 -16.15
C LEU A 217 -14.55 20.15 -15.74
N ALA A 218 -15.83 20.12 -16.10
CA ALA A 218 -16.74 19.06 -15.67
C ALA A 218 -16.37 17.67 -16.21
N ASP A 219 -15.87 17.60 -17.44
CA ASP A 219 -15.48 16.35 -18.12
C ASP A 219 -14.18 15.74 -17.58
N THR A 220 -13.39 16.51 -16.85
CA THR A 220 -12.16 16.05 -16.17
C THR A 220 -12.43 15.51 -14.76
N ALA A 221 -13.69 15.51 -14.30
CA ALA A 221 -14.04 15.11 -12.95
C ALA A 221 -13.78 13.60 -12.71
N ALA A 222 -12.74 13.31 -11.94
CA ALA A 222 -12.32 11.97 -11.57
C ALA A 222 -13.03 11.50 -10.30
N HIS A 223 -13.26 10.20 -10.19
CA HIS A 223 -13.68 9.61 -8.91
C HIS A 223 -12.44 9.41 -8.04
N THR A 224 -12.47 9.94 -6.83
CA THR A 224 -11.48 9.60 -5.81
C THR A 224 -12.10 8.59 -4.87
N MET A 225 -11.30 7.72 -4.26
CA MET A 225 -11.80 6.77 -3.26
C MET A 225 -10.88 6.82 -2.06
N GLU A 226 -11.44 7.19 -0.92
CA GLU A 226 -10.79 7.08 0.38
C GLU A 226 -11.35 5.83 1.08
N LEU A 227 -10.50 4.82 1.28
CA LEU A 227 -10.88 3.50 1.79
C LEU A 227 -10.61 3.41 3.29
N ASP A 228 -11.31 4.25 4.04
CA ASP A 228 -11.17 4.33 5.49
C ASP A 228 -12.30 3.57 6.20
N TYR A 229 -11.98 2.90 7.32
CA TYR A 229 -12.94 2.09 8.06
C TYR A 229 -13.32 2.67 9.41
N TRP A 230 -14.56 3.13 9.41
CA TRP A 230 -15.38 3.70 10.47
C TRP A 230 -16.03 2.68 11.40
N TYR A 231 -15.68 2.51 12.68
CA TYR A 231 -16.55 1.71 13.56
C TYR A 231 -17.75 2.53 14.02
N GLY A 232 -18.95 1.93 13.99
CA GLY A 232 -20.22 2.54 14.39
C GLY A 232 -21.28 1.50 14.79
N PRO A 233 -22.25 1.86 15.63
CA PRO A 233 -23.27 0.94 16.17
C PRO A 233 -24.33 0.48 15.17
N THR A 234 -24.99 -0.63 15.51
CA THR A 234 -26.45 -0.78 15.37
C THR A 234 -27.17 -0.11 16.56
N PHE A 235 -28.08 0.84 16.29
CA PHE A 235 -28.65 1.79 17.28
C PHE A 235 -30.03 1.39 17.82
N ASN A 236 -30.38 1.84 19.04
CA ASN A 236 -31.75 1.81 19.59
C ASN A 236 -32.56 3.04 19.15
N GLU A 237 -33.47 2.92 18.18
CA GLU A 237 -34.20 4.05 17.54
C GLU A 237 -35.06 4.95 18.45
N ASP A 238 -35.09 4.69 19.76
CA ASP A 238 -35.88 5.45 20.72
C ASP A 238 -35.23 6.79 21.14
N LEU A 239 -35.60 7.87 20.45
CA LEU A 239 -35.23 9.25 20.82
C LEU A 239 -35.94 9.74 22.09
N SER A 240 -36.99 9.06 22.57
CA SER A 240 -37.81 9.52 23.70
C SER A 240 -37.15 9.31 25.07
N SER A 241 -36.11 8.48 25.15
CA SER A 241 -35.38 8.17 26.39
C SER A 241 -34.19 9.12 26.68
N LEU A 242 -33.98 10.15 25.86
CA LEU A 242 -32.80 11.02 25.95
C LEU A 242 -32.90 12.03 27.11
N GLN A 243 -31.87 12.07 27.96
CA GLN A 243 -31.79 13.00 29.09
C GLN A 243 -31.18 14.35 28.66
N THR A 244 -31.76 15.45 29.15
CA THR A 244 -31.20 16.79 28.93
C THR A 244 -29.92 16.98 29.74
N GLY A 245 -28.91 17.64 29.17
CA GLY A 245 -27.62 17.87 29.82
C GLY A 245 -26.49 17.85 28.82
N VAL A 246 -25.28 18.16 29.30
CA VAL A 246 -24.05 18.02 28.51
C VAL A 246 -23.37 16.71 28.87
N THR A 247 -23.02 15.92 27.87
CA THR A 247 -22.18 14.73 27.99
C THR A 247 -20.90 14.97 27.20
N ALA A 248 -19.75 14.66 27.77
CA ALA A 248 -18.45 14.77 27.11
C ALA A 248 -17.80 13.39 26.99
N HIS A 249 -17.33 13.05 25.80
CA HIS A 249 -16.50 11.88 25.53
C HIS A 249 -15.10 12.37 25.17
N THR A 250 -14.07 11.86 25.84
CA THR A 250 -12.69 12.32 25.67
C THR A 250 -11.92 11.34 24.80
N ALA A 251 -11.08 11.88 23.90
CA ALA A 251 -10.24 11.08 23.05
C ALA A 251 -9.05 10.48 23.83
N ASP A 252 -8.69 9.25 23.52
CA ASP A 252 -7.44 8.65 23.97
C ASP A 252 -6.22 9.20 23.20
N GLU A 253 -5.00 8.79 23.60
CA GLU A 253 -3.77 9.25 22.96
C GLU A 253 -3.68 8.90 21.48
N SER A 254 -4.20 7.74 21.08
CA SER A 254 -4.20 7.28 19.69
C SER A 254 -5.13 8.15 18.83
N GLN A 255 -6.36 8.36 19.30
CA GLN A 255 -7.35 9.23 18.66
C GLN A 255 -6.85 10.67 18.55
N ARG A 256 -6.20 11.19 19.59
CA ARG A 256 -5.55 12.52 19.57
C ARG A 256 -4.43 12.57 18.53
N PHE A 257 -3.59 11.54 18.45
CA PHE A 257 -2.51 11.46 17.47
C PHE A 257 -3.04 11.41 16.04
N TYR A 258 -3.95 10.48 15.73
CA TYR A 258 -4.41 10.26 14.36
C TYR A 258 -5.39 11.33 13.89
N HIS A 259 -6.32 11.77 14.74
CA HIS A 259 -7.45 12.59 14.30
C HIS A 259 -7.45 14.03 14.86
N LYS A 260 -6.51 14.36 15.75
CA LYS A 260 -6.39 15.71 16.36
C LYS A 260 -7.62 16.13 17.18
N ILE A 261 -8.41 15.15 17.61
CA ILE A 261 -9.63 15.34 18.40
C ILE A 261 -9.24 15.24 19.88
N SER A 262 -9.62 16.22 20.68
CA SER A 262 -9.42 16.22 22.14
C SER A 262 -10.63 15.58 22.86
N ARG A 263 -11.83 16.03 22.53
CA ARG A 263 -13.09 15.51 23.07
C ARG A 263 -14.27 15.92 22.20
N THR A 264 -15.41 15.26 22.38
CA THR A 264 -16.68 15.63 21.75
C THR A 264 -17.74 15.84 22.82
N GLU A 265 -18.44 16.98 22.74
CA GLU A 265 -19.49 17.36 23.68
C GLU A 265 -20.85 17.27 22.99
N PHE A 266 -21.81 16.63 23.65
CA PHE A 266 -23.20 16.50 23.21
C PHE A 266 -24.09 17.19 24.23
N TRP A 267 -24.88 18.17 23.79
CA TRP A 267 -25.78 18.92 24.63
C TRP A 267 -27.22 18.75 24.18
N TRP A 268 -28.00 18.06 25.01
CA TRP A 268 -29.46 17.96 24.84
C TRP A 268 -30.18 19.03 25.67
N GLN A 269 -31.08 19.76 25.01
CA GLN A 269 -31.95 20.76 25.63
C GLN A 269 -33.41 20.45 25.31
N ARG A 270 -34.29 20.79 26.24
CA ARG A 270 -35.73 20.82 25.99
C ARG A 270 -36.22 22.27 26.04
N ARG A 271 -36.92 22.70 25.00
CA ARG A 271 -37.60 24.01 24.97
C ARG A 271 -39.09 23.78 24.83
N THR A 272 -39.86 24.32 25.77
CA THR A 272 -41.32 24.26 25.71
C THR A 272 -41.85 25.59 25.18
N LYS A 273 -42.64 25.53 24.12
CA LYS A 273 -43.45 26.64 23.58
C LYS A 273 -44.91 26.43 24.00
N GLU A 274 -45.77 27.43 23.83
CA GLU A 274 -47.19 27.36 24.25
C GLU A 274 -47.95 26.18 23.61
N THR A 275 -47.56 25.74 22.40
CA THR A 275 -48.25 24.69 21.64
C THR A 275 -47.36 23.51 21.22
N SER A 276 -46.06 23.54 21.52
CA SER A 276 -45.12 22.47 21.14
C SER A 276 -43.96 22.36 22.13
N ALA A 277 -43.27 21.22 22.11
CA ALA A 277 -42.01 21.04 22.81
C ALA A 277 -40.95 20.60 21.80
N GLU A 278 -39.78 21.20 21.90
CA GLU A 278 -38.62 20.90 21.07
C GLU A 278 -37.56 20.20 21.92
N LEU A 279 -36.98 19.14 21.37
CA LEU A 279 -35.75 18.52 21.85
C LEU A 279 -34.63 18.94 20.90
N ILE A 280 -33.58 19.53 21.44
CA ILE A 280 -32.50 20.13 20.66
C ILE A 280 -31.20 19.40 20.98
N LEU A 281 -30.51 18.93 19.95
CA LEU A 281 -29.13 18.45 20.03
C LEU A 281 -28.19 19.54 19.52
N GLU A 282 -27.18 19.85 20.31
CA GLU A 282 -25.98 20.55 19.85
C GLU A 282 -24.78 19.63 20.12
N ALA A 283 -23.97 19.34 19.11
CA ALA A 283 -22.76 18.53 19.27
C ALA A 283 -21.55 19.29 18.74
N GLU A 284 -20.44 19.27 19.47
CA GLU A 284 -19.19 19.94 19.09
C GLU A 284 -17.98 19.04 19.29
N GLU A 285 -17.18 18.90 18.24
CA GLU A 285 -15.86 18.27 18.29
C GLU A 285 -14.80 19.32 18.62
N LEU A 286 -14.12 19.15 19.74
CA LEU A 286 -13.03 20.03 20.17
C LEU A 286 -11.68 19.44 19.82
N ARG A 287 -10.76 20.33 19.46
CA ARG A 287 -9.38 20.01 19.10
C ARG A 287 -8.43 20.81 19.98
N ASP A 288 -7.23 20.28 20.20
CA ASP A 288 -6.15 20.92 20.96
C ASP A 288 -4.93 21.25 20.09
N SER A 289 -5.10 21.17 18.77
CA SER A 289 -4.10 21.55 17.79
C SER A 289 -4.74 22.01 16.49
N GLU A 290 -4.02 22.89 15.77
CA GLU A 290 -4.43 23.42 14.48
C GLU A 290 -4.71 22.30 13.46
N SER A 291 -5.68 22.54 12.58
CA SER A 291 -5.99 21.66 11.46
C SER A 291 -5.90 22.40 10.13
N GLY A 292 -5.42 21.71 9.11
CA GLY A 292 -5.55 22.16 7.73
C GLY A 292 -4.59 23.25 7.27
N ALA A 293 -5.07 24.01 6.29
CA ALA A 293 -4.32 25.06 5.61
C ALA A 293 -4.25 26.37 6.42
N ASP A 294 -5.25 26.64 7.26
CA ASP A 294 -5.26 27.81 8.14
C ASP A 294 -4.66 27.45 9.50
N ARG A 295 -3.42 27.88 9.72
CA ARG A 295 -2.69 27.68 10.97
C ARG A 295 -2.95 28.77 12.01
N THR A 296 -3.89 29.67 11.75
CA THR A 296 -4.22 30.76 12.68
C THR A 296 -5.47 30.45 13.52
N LYS A 297 -6.22 29.42 13.14
CA LYS A 297 -7.48 29.05 13.78
C LYS A 297 -7.59 27.55 13.99
N LEU A 298 -8.37 27.18 15.00
CA LEU A 298 -8.81 25.83 15.24
C LEU A 298 -10.25 25.68 14.78
N HIS A 299 -10.47 24.80 13.80
CA HIS A 299 -11.79 24.51 13.26
C HIS A 299 -12.42 23.33 14.01
N CYS A 300 -13.49 23.62 14.73
CA CYS A 300 -14.29 22.64 15.46
C CYS A 300 -15.56 22.34 14.68
N ARG A 301 -15.78 21.06 14.37
CA ARG A 301 -17.03 20.62 13.73
C ARG A 301 -18.16 20.71 14.72
N TYR A 302 -19.30 21.16 14.24
CA TYR A 302 -20.48 21.38 15.05
C TYR A 302 -21.74 20.92 14.31
N VAL A 303 -22.67 20.33 15.04
CA VAL A 303 -23.99 19.93 14.55
C VAL A 303 -25.06 20.54 15.43
N HIS A 304 -26.16 20.96 14.80
CA HIS A 304 -27.37 21.38 15.47
C HIS A 304 -28.58 20.65 14.88
N SER A 305 -29.46 20.14 15.74
CA SER A 305 -30.69 19.49 15.33
C SER A 305 -31.85 19.82 16.26
N VAL A 306 -33.03 19.98 15.69
CA VAL A 306 -34.27 20.17 16.45
C VAL A 306 -35.26 19.07 16.08
N ILE A 307 -35.85 18.51 17.11
CA ILE A 307 -36.77 17.39 17.07
C ILE A 307 -38.04 17.85 17.77
N ASP A 308 -39.19 17.64 17.13
CA ASP A 308 -40.49 17.81 17.77
C ASP A 308 -40.63 16.71 18.85
N ALA A 309 -40.62 17.12 20.12
CA ALA A 309 -40.66 16.21 21.26
C ALA A 309 -42.05 15.56 21.48
N THR A 310 -43.05 15.95 20.69
CA THR A 310 -44.41 15.37 20.69
C THR A 310 -44.54 14.30 19.61
N THR A 311 -43.99 14.56 18.42
CA THR A 311 -44.09 13.64 17.27
C THR A 311 -42.84 12.79 17.04
N ASN A 312 -41.75 13.07 17.76
CA ASN A 312 -40.39 12.55 17.52
C ASN A 312 -39.88 12.77 16.09
N ARG A 313 -40.50 13.71 15.35
CA ARG A 313 -40.07 14.06 14.00
C ARG A 313 -38.91 15.03 14.08
N ILE A 314 -37.86 14.74 13.31
CA ILE A 314 -36.70 15.62 13.17
C ILE A 314 -37.12 16.75 12.23
N GLU A 315 -37.14 17.99 12.73
CA GLU A 315 -37.58 19.15 11.96
C GLU A 315 -36.45 19.73 11.11
N HIS A 316 -35.26 19.80 11.69
CA HIS A 316 -34.05 20.16 10.97
C HIS A 316 -32.79 19.56 11.58
N LEU A 317 -31.77 19.49 10.73
CA LEU A 317 -30.42 19.09 11.05
C LEU A 317 -29.45 19.93 10.20
N ASP A 318 -28.47 20.57 10.83
CA ASP A 318 -27.42 21.30 10.11
C ASP A 318 -26.03 21.04 10.70
N GLY A 319 -25.04 21.15 9.82
CA GLY A 319 -23.62 20.97 10.14
C GLY A 319 -22.82 22.22 9.78
N SER A 320 -21.90 22.57 10.65
CA SER A 320 -21.10 23.80 10.55
C SER A 320 -19.69 23.61 11.12
N ILE A 321 -18.86 24.63 10.92
CA ILE A 321 -17.58 24.82 11.61
C ILE A 321 -17.69 26.03 12.53
N ARG A 322 -17.18 25.89 13.76
CA ARG A 322 -16.84 26.99 14.66
C ARG A 322 -15.33 27.17 14.63
N ALA A 323 -14.86 28.35 14.25
CA ALA A 323 -13.44 28.68 14.25
C ALA A 323 -13.09 29.47 15.52
N TYR A 324 -11.96 29.12 16.12
CA TYR A 324 -11.42 29.73 17.33
C TYR A 324 -9.97 30.15 17.10
N THR A 325 -9.56 31.33 17.55
CA THR A 325 -8.13 31.61 17.73
C THR A 325 -7.55 30.70 18.83
N PRO A 326 -6.21 30.53 18.93
CA PRO A 326 -5.61 29.79 20.03
C PRO A 326 -6.07 30.27 21.42
N GLU A 327 -6.23 31.58 21.62
CA GLU A 327 -6.68 32.18 22.89
C GLU A 327 -8.16 31.88 23.18
N GLU A 328 -9.02 31.97 22.17
CA GLU A 328 -10.43 31.61 22.28
C GLU A 328 -10.59 30.11 22.56
N MET A 329 -9.73 29.28 21.97
CA MET A 329 -9.75 27.84 22.20
C MET A 329 -9.37 27.48 23.63
N ILE A 330 -8.36 28.12 24.22
CA ILE A 330 -8.02 27.91 25.64
C ILE A 330 -9.26 28.16 26.51
N SER A 331 -9.94 29.29 26.27
CA SER A 331 -11.17 29.62 27.00
C SER A 331 -12.29 28.62 26.73
N ARG A 332 -12.42 28.13 25.49
CA ARG A 332 -13.43 27.14 25.09
C ARG A 332 -13.18 25.78 25.74
N LEU A 333 -11.93 25.37 25.92
CA LEU A 333 -11.56 24.08 26.52
C LEU A 333 -11.89 24.02 28.02
N ASP A 334 -11.95 25.17 28.71
CA ASP A 334 -12.25 25.28 30.15
C ASP A 334 -13.75 25.26 30.51
N VAL A 335 -14.64 25.35 29.51
CA VAL A 335 -16.09 25.38 29.71
C VAL A 335 -16.82 24.28 28.95
N ASP A 336 -17.98 23.88 29.45
CA ASP A 336 -18.88 22.97 28.73
C ASP A 336 -19.62 23.69 27.58
N LEU A 337 -20.12 22.94 26.60
CA LEU A 337 -20.86 23.47 25.45
C LEU A 337 -22.06 24.35 25.84
N LYS A 338 -22.68 24.08 26.99
CA LYS A 338 -23.81 24.87 27.51
C LYS A 338 -23.37 26.28 27.93
N ARG A 339 -22.16 26.42 28.46
CA ARG A 339 -21.56 27.70 28.90
C ARG A 339 -20.70 28.34 27.82
N ALA A 340 -20.33 27.60 26.79
CA ALA A 340 -19.61 28.13 25.64
C ALA A 340 -20.44 29.26 25.00
N GLY A 341 -19.83 30.44 24.87
CA GLY A 341 -20.45 31.58 24.19
C GLY A 341 -20.78 31.25 22.74
N ARG A 342 -21.67 32.05 22.13
CA ARG A 342 -22.06 31.93 20.71
C ARG A 342 -21.26 32.84 19.78
N GLN A 343 -20.35 33.64 20.34
CA GLN A 343 -19.50 34.57 19.58
C GLN A 343 -18.27 33.80 19.09
N THR A 344 -18.43 33.19 17.92
CA THR A 344 -17.38 32.45 17.20
C THR A 344 -17.55 32.76 15.73
N GLU A 345 -16.48 32.67 14.96
CA GLU A 345 -16.64 32.63 13.51
C GLU A 345 -17.34 31.33 13.12
N TYR A 346 -18.59 31.45 12.68
CA TYR A 346 -19.50 30.34 12.47
C TYR A 346 -19.82 30.18 10.99
N THR A 347 -19.41 29.05 10.40
CA THR A 347 -19.61 28.75 8.98
C THR A 347 -20.51 27.53 8.83
N LYS A 348 -21.78 27.74 8.45
CA LYS A 348 -22.70 26.65 8.11
C LYS A 348 -22.33 26.02 6.77
N LEU A 349 -22.27 24.70 6.70
CA LEU A 349 -21.83 23.94 5.52
C LEU A 349 -22.97 23.26 4.79
N TRP A 350 -23.93 22.73 5.53
CA TRP A 350 -25.10 22.06 4.96
C TRP A 350 -26.26 22.13 5.94
N ARG A 351 -27.46 21.96 5.40
CA ARG A 351 -28.71 21.91 6.17
C ARG A 351 -29.68 20.95 5.50
N VAL A 352 -30.39 20.19 6.32
CA VAL A 352 -31.47 19.30 5.93
C VAL A 352 -32.70 19.69 6.74
N ASP A 353 -33.81 19.94 6.06
CA ASP A 353 -35.13 20.17 6.65
C ASP A 353 -36.13 19.16 6.07
N GLY A 354 -37.27 18.96 6.77
CA GLY A 354 -38.37 18.14 6.26
C GLY A 354 -38.45 16.76 6.92
N ASN A 355 -38.92 15.75 6.19
CA ASN A 355 -39.14 14.42 6.77
C ASN A 355 -37.84 13.61 6.85
N ILE A 356 -37.07 13.79 7.92
CA ILE A 356 -35.78 13.12 8.09
C ILE A 356 -35.98 11.84 8.90
N GLU A 357 -35.68 10.69 8.30
CA GLU A 357 -35.64 9.41 9.01
C GLU A 357 -34.48 9.37 10.02
N ILE A 358 -34.71 8.76 11.18
CA ILE A 358 -33.72 8.68 12.27
C ILE A 358 -32.42 8.03 11.80
N GLY A 359 -32.49 6.99 10.95
CA GLY A 359 -31.31 6.35 10.38
C GLY A 359 -30.45 7.31 9.55
N ARG A 360 -31.08 8.09 8.66
CA ARG A 360 -30.41 9.10 7.83
C ARG A 360 -29.84 10.24 8.68
N TRP A 361 -30.59 10.70 9.68
CA TRP A 361 -30.12 11.70 10.65
C TRP A 361 -28.80 11.29 11.32
N LYS A 362 -28.71 10.06 11.82
CA LYS A 362 -27.45 9.55 12.42
C LYS A 362 -26.32 9.46 11.41
N SER A 363 -26.62 8.93 10.21
CA SER A 363 -25.62 8.78 9.16
C SER A 363 -25.01 10.12 8.79
N VAL A 364 -25.82 11.17 8.63
CA VAL A 364 -25.33 12.51 8.33
C VAL A 364 -24.47 13.07 9.47
N ILE A 365 -24.88 12.89 10.74
CA ILE A 365 -24.08 13.34 11.89
C ILE A 365 -22.73 12.60 11.93
N HIS A 366 -22.76 11.26 11.83
CA HIS A 366 -21.56 10.43 11.81
C HIS A 366 -20.61 10.85 10.68
N ASN A 367 -21.13 10.99 9.46
CA ASN A 367 -20.34 11.38 8.30
C ASN A 367 -19.78 12.80 8.47
N HIS A 368 -20.55 13.77 8.99
CA HIS A 368 -20.04 15.13 9.25
C HIS A 368 -18.83 15.11 10.18
N PHE A 369 -18.90 14.31 11.24
CA PHE A 369 -17.81 14.07 12.17
C PHE A 369 -16.86 12.93 11.72
N ARG A 370 -16.63 12.74 10.41
CA ARG A 370 -15.61 11.80 9.85
C ARG A 370 -14.34 11.82 10.69
N ASP A 371 -13.76 10.66 11.03
CA ASP A 371 -12.62 10.53 11.96
C ASP A 371 -12.93 10.55 13.47
N ASN A 372 -14.15 10.87 13.86
CA ASN A 372 -14.50 10.98 15.27
C ASN A 372 -15.25 9.75 15.78
N ALA A 373 -14.48 8.77 16.25
CA ALA A 373 -15.04 7.56 16.88
C ALA A 373 -15.88 7.85 18.14
N LEU A 374 -15.72 9.02 18.78
CA LEU A 374 -16.49 9.39 19.97
C LEU A 374 -17.96 9.66 19.64
N VAL A 375 -18.26 10.06 18.40
CA VAL A 375 -19.64 10.22 17.92
C VAL A 375 -20.31 8.86 17.78
N SER A 376 -19.61 7.88 17.24
CA SER A 376 -20.07 6.49 17.22
C SER A 376 -20.29 5.94 18.63
N GLU A 377 -19.34 6.17 19.53
CA GLU A 377 -19.42 5.75 20.94
C GLU A 377 -20.67 6.33 21.61
N TYR A 378 -20.93 7.62 21.43
CA TYR A 378 -22.09 8.30 22.00
C TYR A 378 -23.41 7.71 21.51
N PHE A 379 -23.50 7.41 20.21
CA PHE A 379 -24.67 6.74 19.66
C PHE A 379 -24.69 5.23 19.96
N GLY A 380 -23.85 4.74 20.87
CA GLY A 380 -23.96 3.38 21.41
C GLY A 380 -23.31 2.30 20.55
N SER A 381 -22.27 2.61 19.75
CA SER A 381 -21.43 1.54 19.20
C SER A 381 -20.89 0.78 20.37
N GLN A 382 -21.15 -0.51 20.41
CA GLN A 382 -20.22 -1.37 21.10
C GLN A 382 -18.86 -1.08 20.47
N LYS A 383 -17.91 -0.59 21.27
CA LYS A 383 -16.50 -0.76 20.92
C LYS A 383 -16.39 -2.23 20.54
N SER A 384 -15.99 -2.52 19.30
CA SER A 384 -15.64 -3.88 18.94
C SER A 384 -14.78 -4.42 20.08
N LYS A 385 -15.21 -5.52 20.71
CA LYS A 385 -14.43 -6.15 21.79
C LYS A 385 -13.05 -6.57 21.29
N THR A 386 -12.90 -6.68 19.99
CA THR A 386 -11.65 -6.76 19.27
C THR A 386 -11.18 -5.33 18.98
N ASP A 387 -10.22 -4.84 19.78
CA ASP A 387 -9.36 -3.73 19.36
C ASP A 387 -8.88 -4.04 17.93
N ILE A 388 -8.84 -3.09 16.99
CA ILE A 388 -8.35 -3.38 15.62
C ILE A 388 -6.94 -3.96 15.68
N ARG A 389 -6.18 -3.63 16.73
CA ARG A 389 -4.89 -4.24 16.99
C ARG A 389 -5.01 -5.70 17.38
N GLU A 390 -5.92 -6.05 18.30
CA GLU A 390 -6.25 -7.44 18.61
C GLU A 390 -6.88 -8.14 17.42
N GLU A 391 -7.74 -7.51 16.63
CA GLU A 391 -8.36 -8.09 15.44
C GLU A 391 -7.35 -8.22 14.33
N LEU A 392 -6.40 -7.31 14.12
CA LEU A 392 -5.29 -7.48 13.19
C LEU A 392 -4.30 -8.53 13.72
N GLU A 393 -4.08 -8.64 15.02
CA GLU A 393 -3.30 -9.71 15.67
C GLU A 393 -4.06 -11.06 15.67
N ILE A 394 -5.40 -11.04 15.60
CA ILE A 394 -6.33 -12.19 15.57
C ILE A 394 -6.77 -12.52 14.12
N THR A 395 -6.63 -11.62 13.14
CA THR A 395 -6.87 -11.84 11.70
C THR A 395 -5.55 -12.04 10.95
N ASP A 396 -4.42 -11.67 11.56
CA ASP A 396 -3.14 -12.40 11.44
C ASP A 396 -3.24 -13.81 12.04
N VAL A 397 -4.44 -14.29 12.43
CA VAL A 397 -4.75 -15.71 12.35
C VAL A 397 -4.93 -16.05 10.87
N PHE A 398 -3.80 -16.01 10.18
CA PHE A 398 -3.43 -17.01 9.20
C PHE A 398 -3.92 -18.37 9.68
N PRO A 399 -4.35 -19.27 8.79
CA PRO A 399 -4.66 -20.63 9.18
C PRO A 399 -3.50 -21.18 10.02
N ARG A 400 -3.74 -21.34 11.34
CA ARG A 400 -2.78 -21.90 12.32
C ARG A 400 -2.28 -23.30 11.93
N SER A 401 -2.80 -23.86 10.85
CA SER A 401 -2.47 -25.19 10.34
C SER A 401 -1.09 -25.28 9.68
N LEU A 402 -0.40 -24.17 9.36
CA LEU A 402 1.02 -24.23 8.98
C LEU A 402 1.85 -23.18 9.74
N ASN A 403 2.17 -23.48 10.99
CA ASN A 403 3.16 -22.71 11.75
C ASN A 403 4.55 -23.07 11.24
N PHE A 404 5.03 -22.34 10.22
CA PHE A 404 6.36 -22.57 9.66
C PHE A 404 7.43 -22.11 10.65
N ASP A 405 8.42 -22.97 10.88
CA ASP A 405 9.56 -22.57 11.68
C ASP A 405 10.41 -21.58 10.87
N LYS A 406 10.45 -20.33 11.34
CA LYS A 406 11.22 -19.26 10.72
C LYS A 406 12.71 -19.57 10.63
N ARG A 407 13.25 -20.64 11.23
CA ARG A 407 14.67 -21.00 11.10
C ARG A 407 14.98 -21.64 9.76
N VAL A 408 14.04 -22.34 9.14
CA VAL A 408 14.30 -22.97 7.84
C VAL A 408 13.92 -22.07 6.69
N PRO A 409 14.71 -22.08 5.60
CA PRO A 409 14.36 -21.31 4.43
C PRO A 409 12.99 -21.69 3.89
N TRP A 410 12.57 -22.98 3.97
CA TRP A 410 11.30 -23.41 3.38
C TRP A 410 10.86 -24.88 3.59
N LEU A 411 9.55 -25.14 3.38
CA LEU A 411 8.90 -26.43 3.12
C LEU A 411 8.15 -26.34 1.75
N CYS A 412 8.55 -27.10 0.74
CA CYS A 412 7.93 -27.09 -0.60
C CYS A 412 6.99 -28.26 -0.85
N ASP A 413 6.01 -28.43 0.01
CA ASP A 413 5.34 -29.73 0.03
C ASP A 413 4.31 -29.88 -1.09
N ASP A 414 3.78 -28.76 -1.60
CA ASP A 414 2.80 -28.78 -2.69
C ASP A 414 2.78 -27.50 -3.55
N ALA A 415 1.93 -27.53 -4.58
CA ALA A 415 1.78 -26.47 -5.58
C ALA A 415 1.34 -25.11 -4.98
N ARG A 416 0.73 -25.09 -3.79
CA ARG A 416 0.37 -23.85 -3.09
C ARG A 416 1.59 -23.06 -2.65
N SER A 417 2.78 -23.63 -2.69
CA SER A 417 4.05 -22.96 -2.41
C SER A 417 4.65 -22.25 -3.63
N PHE A 418 4.03 -22.33 -4.82
CA PHE A 418 4.47 -21.62 -6.01
C PHE A 418 4.31 -20.10 -5.85
N ARG A 419 5.32 -19.31 -6.22
CA ARG A 419 5.35 -17.85 -6.11
C ARG A 419 5.93 -17.24 -7.36
N VAL A 420 5.37 -16.11 -7.75
CA VAL A 420 5.90 -15.24 -8.80
C VAL A 420 6.03 -13.83 -8.25
N LEU A 421 7.13 -13.15 -8.52
CA LEU A 421 7.35 -11.77 -8.10
C LEU A 421 7.81 -10.97 -9.31
N VAL A 422 7.06 -9.92 -9.65
CA VAL A 422 7.40 -8.98 -10.72
C VAL A 422 7.92 -7.70 -10.09
N THR A 423 9.15 -7.32 -10.41
CA THR A 423 9.85 -6.23 -9.73
C THR A 423 10.38 -5.20 -10.72
N HIS A 424 10.24 -3.93 -10.37
CA HIS A 424 10.88 -2.80 -11.03
C HIS A 424 12.07 -2.36 -10.18
N GLN A 425 13.20 -2.19 -10.84
CA GLN A 425 14.42 -1.65 -10.24
C GLN A 425 14.91 -0.45 -11.05
N PRO A 426 15.65 0.50 -10.47
CA PRO A 426 16.17 1.64 -11.20
C PRO A 426 16.91 1.20 -12.47
N GLY A 427 16.77 1.96 -13.56
CA GLY A 427 17.36 1.63 -14.85
C GLY A 427 18.88 1.43 -14.77
N MET A 428 19.35 0.26 -15.22
CA MET A 428 20.78 -0.08 -15.23
C MET A 428 21.34 -0.27 -16.65
N LEU A 429 20.55 0.02 -17.69
CA LEU A 429 20.87 -0.36 -19.07
C LEU A 429 22.27 0.08 -19.53
N GLU A 430 22.71 1.28 -19.16
CA GLU A 430 24.04 1.78 -19.53
C GLU A 430 25.20 1.03 -18.87
N HIS A 431 24.93 0.31 -17.77
CA HIS A 431 25.92 -0.39 -16.97
C HIS A 431 25.94 -1.91 -17.20
N ILE A 432 25.03 -2.43 -18.03
CA ILE A 432 24.94 -3.86 -18.34
C ILE A 432 25.59 -4.16 -19.70
N LEU A 433 26.48 -5.16 -19.72
CA LEU A 433 27.14 -5.67 -20.92
C LEU A 433 26.12 -6.22 -21.94
N GLU A 434 26.56 -6.44 -23.19
CA GLU A 434 25.70 -7.12 -24.17
C GLU A 434 25.42 -8.59 -23.77
N GLU A 435 26.41 -9.25 -23.18
CA GLU A 435 26.28 -10.60 -22.65
C GLU A 435 25.52 -10.60 -21.30
N PRO A 436 24.66 -11.60 -21.03
CA PRO A 436 24.00 -11.78 -19.73
C PRO A 436 24.96 -11.76 -18.55
N VAL A 437 24.56 -11.10 -17.46
CA VAL A 437 25.36 -10.97 -16.23
C VAL A 437 24.63 -11.59 -15.04
N ALA A 438 25.34 -12.44 -14.30
CA ALA A 438 24.86 -13.01 -13.05
C ALA A 438 25.18 -12.09 -11.87
N PHE A 439 24.15 -11.71 -11.12
CA PHE A 439 24.24 -10.91 -9.89
C PHE A 439 24.00 -11.77 -8.65
N PRO A 440 24.84 -11.63 -7.60
CA PRO A 440 24.68 -12.39 -6.37
C PRO A 440 23.56 -11.80 -5.50
N TYR A 441 22.95 -12.63 -4.64
CA TYR A 441 22.11 -12.14 -3.55
C TYR A 441 22.91 -11.72 -2.32
N VAL A 442 24.14 -12.23 -2.19
CA VAL A 442 24.97 -12.00 -1.00
C VAL A 442 26.36 -11.58 -1.42
N TRP A 443 26.78 -10.45 -0.88
CA TRP A 443 28.17 -10.02 -0.87
C TRP A 443 28.79 -10.37 0.47
N ALA A 444 29.99 -10.94 0.42
CA ALA A 444 30.77 -11.25 1.61
C ALA A 444 32.00 -10.36 1.68
N GLN A 445 32.25 -9.80 2.86
CA GLN A 445 33.39 -8.93 3.10
C GLN A 445 34.47 -9.65 3.91
N SER A 446 35.71 -9.47 3.48
CA SER A 446 36.91 -9.75 4.28
C SER A 446 37.60 -8.43 4.62
N GLU A 447 38.56 -8.44 5.55
CA GLU A 447 39.35 -7.23 5.90
C GLU A 447 40.00 -6.53 4.69
N LYS A 448 40.22 -7.25 3.59
CA LYS A 448 40.98 -6.75 2.42
C LYS A 448 40.12 -6.53 1.16
N SER A 449 38.91 -7.08 1.10
CA SER A 449 38.09 -7.05 -0.11
C SER A 449 36.71 -7.68 0.08
N GLU A 450 35.80 -7.27 -0.79
CA GLU A 450 34.45 -7.81 -0.94
C GLU A 450 34.41 -8.83 -2.10
N TYR A 451 33.56 -9.85 -1.97
CA TYR A 451 33.39 -10.94 -2.94
C TYR A 451 31.91 -11.29 -3.14
N ALA A 452 31.52 -11.52 -4.39
CA ALA A 452 30.20 -12.01 -4.76
C ALA A 452 30.07 -13.52 -4.48
N LEU A 453 29.02 -13.94 -3.77
CA LEU A 453 28.77 -15.36 -3.50
C LEU A 453 27.69 -15.94 -4.41
N PHE A 454 27.98 -17.09 -5.00
CA PHE A 454 27.07 -17.85 -5.87
C PHE A 454 26.96 -19.30 -5.39
N ASP A 455 25.79 -19.92 -5.62
CA ASP A 455 25.67 -21.38 -5.54
C ASP A 455 26.52 -22.01 -6.66
N LEU A 456 27.28 -23.06 -6.34
CA LEU A 456 28.10 -23.80 -7.31
C LEU A 456 27.26 -24.29 -8.50
N ARG A 457 25.98 -24.63 -8.28
CA ARG A 457 25.08 -25.07 -9.35
C ARG A 457 24.79 -23.98 -10.39
N ALA A 458 25.04 -22.70 -10.10
CA ALA A 458 24.95 -21.63 -11.09
C ALA A 458 25.94 -21.81 -12.27
N VAL A 459 27.04 -22.53 -12.05
CA VAL A 459 28.00 -22.88 -13.11
C VAL A 459 27.36 -23.80 -14.17
N GLU A 460 26.35 -24.60 -13.81
CA GLU A 460 25.67 -25.47 -14.76
C GLU A 460 24.86 -24.67 -15.78
N LEU A 461 24.20 -23.58 -15.36
CA LEU A 461 23.52 -22.66 -16.28
C LEU A 461 24.49 -22.04 -17.29
N MET A 462 25.64 -21.57 -16.81
CA MET A 462 26.70 -21.03 -17.67
C MET A 462 27.16 -22.05 -18.72
N LYS A 463 27.31 -23.32 -18.34
CA LYS A 463 27.75 -24.38 -19.25
C LYS A 463 26.69 -24.73 -20.28
N ILE A 464 25.42 -24.80 -19.89
CA ILE A 464 24.31 -25.05 -20.81
C ILE A 464 24.29 -23.96 -21.88
N LEU A 465 24.30 -22.68 -21.47
CA LEU A 465 24.38 -21.54 -22.38
C LEU A 465 25.63 -21.58 -23.28
N GLY A 466 26.78 -21.94 -22.70
CA GLY A 466 28.06 -22.07 -23.42
C GLY A 466 28.02 -23.06 -24.58
N ARG A 467 27.27 -24.17 -24.45
CA ARG A 467 27.14 -25.17 -25.53
C ARG A 467 26.34 -24.66 -26.72
N GLU A 468 25.42 -23.74 -26.48
CA GLU A 468 24.60 -23.09 -27.51
C GLU A 468 25.28 -21.85 -28.11
N GLY A 469 26.50 -21.53 -27.66
CA GLY A 469 27.28 -20.38 -28.15
C GLY A 469 26.99 -19.08 -27.40
N HIS A 470 26.24 -19.13 -26.31
CA HIS A 470 25.94 -17.98 -25.45
C HIS A 470 26.86 -17.95 -24.23
N ARG A 471 26.96 -16.80 -23.56
CA ARG A 471 27.81 -16.61 -22.38
C ARG A 471 27.02 -16.04 -21.21
N LEU A 472 27.39 -16.47 -20.00
CA LEU A 472 26.93 -15.90 -18.75
C LEU A 472 28.15 -15.39 -17.99
N THR A 473 28.21 -14.09 -17.74
CA THR A 473 29.34 -13.46 -17.05
C THR A 473 29.07 -13.35 -15.56
N PHE A 474 30.05 -13.77 -14.74
CA PHE A 474 30.07 -13.55 -13.29
C PHE A 474 30.99 -12.39 -12.94
N ALA A 475 30.79 -11.78 -11.77
CA ALA A 475 31.68 -10.74 -11.26
C ALA A 475 33.14 -11.26 -11.14
N PRO A 476 34.18 -10.44 -11.41
CA PRO A 476 35.58 -10.89 -11.35
C PRO A 476 36.03 -11.47 -10.00
N ASN A 477 35.37 -11.03 -8.92
CA ASN A 477 35.59 -11.48 -7.54
C ASN A 477 34.60 -12.58 -7.10
N ALA A 478 33.91 -13.25 -8.03
CA ALA A 478 32.95 -14.31 -7.74
C ALA A 478 33.58 -15.49 -7.01
N ARG A 479 32.83 -16.03 -6.04
CA ARG A 479 33.16 -17.23 -5.27
C ARG A 479 31.94 -18.15 -5.25
N PHE A 480 32.20 -19.45 -5.28
CA PHE A 480 31.15 -20.47 -5.33
C PHE A 480 31.04 -21.24 -4.01
N MET A 481 29.81 -21.54 -3.64
CA MET A 481 29.42 -22.26 -2.43
C MET A 481 28.72 -23.55 -2.80
N ALA A 482 29.09 -24.66 -2.17
CA ALA A 482 28.36 -25.91 -2.24
C ALA A 482 27.49 -26.07 -0.98
N PHE A 483 26.23 -26.42 -1.17
CA PHE A 483 25.26 -26.62 -0.10
C PHE A 483 24.83 -28.09 -0.06
N ASP A 484 24.84 -28.70 1.12
CA ASP A 484 24.34 -30.06 1.34
C ASP A 484 22.79 -30.11 1.40
N ASP A 485 22.12 -29.65 0.34
CA ASP A 485 20.67 -29.73 0.18
C ASP A 485 20.27 -29.90 -1.30
N ASN A 486 19.00 -30.25 -1.56
CA ASN A 486 18.47 -30.34 -2.92
C ASN A 486 18.02 -28.99 -3.49
N TYR A 487 18.18 -27.87 -2.76
CA TYR A 487 17.59 -26.59 -3.14
C TYR A 487 18.38 -25.85 -4.24
N LEU A 488 17.84 -25.86 -5.46
CA LEU A 488 18.39 -25.13 -6.59
C LEU A 488 18.11 -23.63 -6.49
N GLN A 489 19.09 -22.85 -6.04
CA GLN A 489 18.97 -21.40 -5.91
C GLN A 489 19.84 -20.68 -6.95
N MET A 490 19.21 -20.21 -8.04
CA MET A 490 19.90 -19.54 -9.14
C MET A 490 20.10 -18.04 -8.89
N PRO A 491 21.18 -17.43 -9.41
CA PRO A 491 21.40 -15.99 -9.27
C PRO A 491 20.37 -15.18 -10.05
N VAL A 492 20.35 -13.87 -9.79
CA VAL A 492 19.64 -12.92 -10.67
C VAL A 492 20.42 -12.82 -11.97
N VAL A 493 19.79 -13.12 -13.11
CA VAL A 493 20.43 -12.98 -14.42
C VAL A 493 19.83 -11.78 -15.16
N ILE A 494 20.66 -10.75 -15.40
CA ILE A 494 20.26 -9.52 -16.07
C ILE A 494 20.65 -9.58 -17.55
N HIS A 495 19.69 -9.28 -18.41
CA HIS A 495 19.80 -9.32 -19.85
C HIS A 495 19.62 -7.91 -20.44
N ARG A 496 20.40 -7.60 -21.47
CA ARG A 496 20.24 -6.36 -22.25
C ARG A 496 19.20 -6.51 -23.36
N THR A 497 18.97 -7.73 -23.85
CA THR A 497 18.07 -8.02 -24.98
C THR A 497 17.09 -9.14 -24.64
N ARG A 498 15.92 -9.13 -25.28
CA ARG A 498 14.92 -10.19 -25.17
C ARG A 498 15.41 -11.53 -25.75
N ASP A 499 16.28 -11.47 -26.76
CA ASP A 499 16.86 -12.65 -27.39
C ASP A 499 17.78 -13.40 -26.41
N ALA A 500 18.67 -12.68 -25.72
CA ALA A 500 19.51 -13.27 -24.69
C ALA A 500 18.67 -13.83 -23.51
N LEU A 501 17.59 -13.13 -23.12
CA LEU A 501 16.65 -13.62 -22.09
C LEU A 501 15.97 -14.92 -22.52
N LYS A 502 15.60 -15.05 -23.79
CA LYS A 502 15.00 -16.26 -24.34
C LYS A 502 15.96 -17.45 -24.24
N HIS A 503 17.22 -17.28 -24.62
CA HIS A 503 18.24 -18.32 -24.49
C HIS A 503 18.47 -18.75 -23.04
N THR A 504 18.54 -17.80 -22.10
CA THR A 504 18.61 -18.14 -20.66
C THR A 504 17.37 -18.88 -20.18
N THR A 505 16.18 -18.53 -20.68
CA THR A 505 14.93 -19.23 -20.34
C THR A 505 14.95 -20.67 -20.86
N GLU A 506 15.44 -20.90 -22.08
CA GLU A 506 15.63 -22.24 -22.66
C GLU A 506 16.66 -23.05 -21.88
N ALA A 507 17.78 -22.43 -21.48
CA ALA A 507 18.79 -23.06 -20.64
C ALA A 507 18.25 -23.42 -19.25
N TYR A 508 17.42 -22.57 -18.64
CA TYR A 508 16.71 -22.92 -17.41
C TYR A 508 15.74 -24.08 -17.60
N ARG A 509 15.02 -24.14 -18.73
CA ARG A 509 14.11 -25.26 -19.03
C ARG A 509 14.87 -26.59 -19.08
N GLU A 510 16.02 -26.64 -19.75
CA GLU A 510 16.87 -27.83 -19.76
C GLU A 510 17.37 -28.19 -18.34
N LEU A 511 17.90 -27.19 -17.62
CA LEU A 511 18.44 -27.37 -16.29
C LEU A 511 17.40 -27.91 -15.30
N VAL A 512 16.23 -27.28 -15.26
CA VAL A 512 15.13 -27.63 -14.36
C VAL A 512 14.53 -28.97 -14.77
N SER A 513 14.42 -29.29 -16.06
CA SER A 513 14.00 -30.63 -16.52
C SER A 513 14.91 -31.72 -15.97
N LYS A 514 16.23 -31.49 -15.93
CA LYS A 514 17.19 -32.47 -15.40
C LYS A 514 17.10 -32.63 -13.89
N VAL A 515 16.83 -31.54 -13.16
CA VAL A 515 16.56 -31.62 -11.72
C VAL A 515 15.24 -32.34 -11.45
N ASN A 516 14.20 -32.10 -12.26
CA ASN A 516 12.89 -32.73 -12.13
C ASN A 516 12.96 -34.26 -12.38
N GLU A 517 13.84 -34.71 -13.29
CA GLU A 517 14.10 -36.16 -13.50
C GLU A 517 14.67 -36.85 -12.25
N VAL A 518 15.42 -36.12 -11.41
CA VAL A 518 16.07 -36.66 -10.21
C VAL A 518 15.17 -36.56 -8.97
N ASP A 519 14.61 -35.37 -8.73
CA ASP A 519 13.73 -35.10 -7.59
C ASP A 519 12.73 -33.99 -7.96
N PRO A 520 11.50 -34.36 -8.39
CA PRO A 520 10.45 -33.42 -8.79
C PRO A 520 10.02 -32.46 -7.68
N ALA A 521 10.21 -32.84 -6.41
CA ALA A 521 9.88 -32.02 -5.26
C ALA A 521 10.98 -31.02 -4.89
N SER A 522 12.12 -31.05 -5.59
CA SER A 522 13.23 -30.14 -5.31
C SER A 522 12.78 -28.69 -5.37
N PRO A 523 13.09 -27.90 -4.33
CA PRO A 523 12.98 -26.46 -4.36
C PRO A 523 13.75 -25.83 -5.53
N VAL A 524 13.12 -24.93 -6.28
CA VAL A 524 13.76 -24.18 -7.37
C VAL A 524 13.43 -22.69 -7.27
N LEU A 525 14.45 -21.85 -7.24
CA LEU A 525 14.37 -20.40 -7.42
C LEU A 525 15.12 -20.00 -8.69
N ILE A 526 14.43 -19.31 -9.60
CA ILE A 526 15.02 -18.68 -10.79
C ILE A 526 14.65 -17.21 -10.85
N ASN A 527 15.56 -16.39 -11.38
CA ASN A 527 15.37 -14.95 -11.52
C ASN A 527 15.84 -14.49 -12.90
N LEU A 528 14.92 -13.92 -13.66
CA LEU A 528 15.15 -13.40 -15.00
C LEU A 528 14.91 -11.89 -14.98
N SER A 529 15.85 -11.11 -15.49
CA SER A 529 15.74 -9.65 -15.53
C SER A 529 16.06 -9.12 -16.92
N LEU A 530 15.30 -8.11 -17.38
CA LEU A 530 15.52 -7.39 -18.63
C LEU A 530 15.76 -5.92 -18.32
N ALA A 531 16.96 -5.42 -18.62
CA ALA A 531 17.29 -4.02 -18.50
C ALA A 531 16.60 -3.22 -19.61
N LEU A 532 15.76 -2.25 -19.23
CA LEU A 532 15.13 -1.28 -20.12
C LEU A 532 15.72 0.11 -19.85
N SER A 533 15.36 1.09 -20.67
CA SER A 533 15.92 2.45 -20.58
C SER A 533 15.67 3.12 -19.23
N GLU A 534 14.46 2.97 -18.69
CA GLU A 534 14.02 3.68 -17.48
C GLU A 534 14.14 2.81 -16.22
N TYR A 535 13.94 1.50 -16.36
CA TYR A 535 13.93 0.55 -15.25
C TYR A 535 14.42 -0.83 -15.70
N THR A 536 14.75 -1.69 -14.75
CA THR A 536 14.99 -3.11 -15.00
C THR A 536 13.75 -3.89 -14.56
N LEU A 537 13.16 -4.65 -15.49
CA LEU A 537 12.02 -5.52 -15.22
C LEU A 537 12.53 -6.90 -14.80
N SER A 538 12.22 -7.33 -13.59
CA SER A 538 12.62 -8.64 -13.07
C SER A 538 11.41 -9.53 -12.79
N VAL A 539 11.55 -10.82 -13.07
CA VAL A 539 10.61 -11.86 -12.70
C VAL A 539 11.35 -12.92 -11.90
N SER A 540 10.97 -13.06 -10.63
CA SER A 540 11.43 -14.14 -9.76
C SER A 540 10.36 -15.23 -9.71
N ILE A 541 10.75 -16.49 -9.85
CA ILE A 541 9.84 -17.64 -9.76
C ILE A 541 10.41 -18.62 -8.74
N PHE A 542 9.56 -19.07 -7.83
CA PHE A 542 9.92 -19.99 -6.76
C PHE A 542 8.84 -21.06 -6.57
N GLY A 543 9.22 -22.32 -6.43
CA GLY A 543 8.27 -23.43 -6.30
C GLY A 543 8.95 -24.79 -6.32
N ARG A 544 8.17 -25.89 -6.36
CA ARG A 544 8.76 -27.21 -6.67
C ARG A 544 9.25 -27.20 -8.11
N CYS A 545 10.23 -28.05 -8.36
CA CYS A 545 10.77 -28.27 -9.69
C CYS A 545 9.66 -28.52 -10.73
N THR A 546 8.63 -29.29 -10.38
CA THR A 546 7.47 -29.56 -11.25
C THR A 546 6.74 -28.28 -11.68
N GLU A 547 6.23 -27.47 -10.74
CA GLU A 547 5.49 -26.24 -11.11
C GLU A 547 6.39 -25.19 -11.78
N VAL A 548 7.67 -25.11 -11.40
CA VAL A 548 8.63 -24.20 -12.07
C VAL A 548 8.93 -24.65 -13.51
N LEU A 549 9.02 -25.96 -13.76
CA LEU A 549 9.19 -26.48 -15.11
C LEU A 549 7.94 -26.23 -15.97
N ASP A 550 6.76 -26.50 -15.43
CA ASP A 550 5.48 -26.22 -16.11
C ASP A 550 5.37 -24.73 -16.46
N TRP A 551 5.82 -23.86 -15.55
CA TRP A 551 5.90 -22.42 -15.80
C TRP A 551 6.83 -22.06 -16.97
N LEU A 552 8.05 -22.60 -16.97
CA LEU A 552 9.04 -22.37 -18.03
C LEU A 552 8.59 -22.93 -19.39
N ASN A 553 7.65 -23.88 -19.41
CA ASN A 553 7.08 -24.47 -20.63
C ASN A 553 5.92 -23.67 -21.23
N ARG A 554 5.46 -22.60 -20.57
CA ARG A 554 4.44 -21.70 -21.12
C ARG A 554 4.99 -20.92 -22.32
N ASP A 555 4.10 -20.43 -23.17
CA ASP A 555 4.49 -19.60 -24.33
C ASP A 555 5.19 -18.30 -23.91
N GLN A 556 4.78 -17.73 -22.77
CA GLN A 556 5.30 -16.47 -22.22
C GLN A 556 5.66 -16.61 -20.73
N PRO A 557 6.79 -17.26 -20.39
CA PRO A 557 7.25 -17.41 -19.01
C PRO A 557 7.79 -16.09 -18.41
N PHE A 558 8.01 -15.09 -19.27
CA PHE A 558 8.39 -13.72 -18.93
C PHE A 558 7.48 -12.74 -19.70
N PRO A 559 7.04 -11.62 -19.10
CA PRO A 559 6.07 -10.72 -19.70
C PRO A 559 6.58 -9.99 -20.96
N PRO A 560 5.71 -9.75 -21.96
CA PRO A 560 5.94 -8.70 -22.96
C PRO A 560 5.98 -7.31 -22.30
N THR A 561 6.81 -6.39 -22.79
CA THR A 561 7.06 -5.09 -22.12
C THR A 561 5.84 -4.18 -22.18
N GLU A 562 5.10 -4.31 -23.28
CA GLU A 562 3.91 -3.56 -23.63
C GLU A 562 2.65 -4.04 -22.89
N SER A 563 2.65 -5.24 -22.31
CA SER A 563 1.46 -5.87 -21.73
C SER A 563 1.73 -6.57 -20.39
N VAL A 564 2.62 -5.99 -19.57
CA VAL A 564 2.98 -6.58 -18.26
C VAL A 564 1.76 -6.67 -17.33
N ALA A 565 0.87 -5.68 -17.31
CA ALA A 565 -0.33 -5.68 -16.49
C ALA A 565 -1.26 -6.86 -16.81
N ASP A 566 -1.50 -7.11 -18.10
CA ASP A 566 -2.30 -8.25 -18.57
C ASP A 566 -1.61 -9.57 -18.24
N TRP A 567 -0.29 -9.63 -18.38
CA TRP A 567 0.49 -10.81 -18.01
C TRP A 567 0.40 -11.10 -16.49
N VAL A 568 0.44 -10.07 -15.64
CA VAL A 568 0.25 -10.20 -14.18
C VAL A 568 -1.14 -10.75 -13.88
N ARG A 569 -2.19 -10.24 -14.54
CA ARG A 569 -3.57 -10.75 -14.39
C ARG A 569 -3.69 -12.22 -14.76
N ASN A 570 -3.22 -12.58 -15.96
CA ASN A 570 -3.25 -13.96 -16.44
C ASN A 570 -2.43 -14.90 -15.55
N THR A 571 -1.34 -14.39 -14.96
CA THR A 571 -0.52 -15.14 -14.01
C THR A 571 -1.27 -15.43 -12.73
N ALA A 572 -1.87 -14.40 -12.11
CA ALA A 572 -2.65 -14.54 -10.88
C ALA A 572 -3.80 -15.54 -11.05
N GLU A 573 -4.55 -15.44 -12.16
CA GLU A 573 -5.63 -16.38 -12.50
C GLU A 573 -5.13 -17.82 -12.66
N ALA A 574 -3.99 -18.01 -13.32
CA ALA A 574 -3.45 -19.34 -13.56
C ALA A 574 -3.03 -20.04 -12.26
N ILE A 575 -2.33 -19.33 -11.37
CA ILE A 575 -1.80 -19.91 -10.14
C ILE A 575 -2.88 -20.03 -9.04
N ALA A 576 -3.99 -19.31 -9.14
CA ALA A 576 -5.12 -19.43 -8.22
C ALA A 576 -5.72 -20.85 -8.21
N SER A 577 -5.56 -21.62 -9.30
CA SER A 577 -5.99 -23.01 -9.38
C SER A 577 -5.27 -23.96 -8.41
N PHE A 578 -4.12 -23.55 -7.86
CA PHE A 578 -3.38 -24.34 -6.87
C PHE A 578 -4.04 -24.31 -5.48
N GLY A 579 -5.04 -23.46 -5.26
CA GLY A 579 -5.71 -23.26 -3.97
C GLY A 579 -5.20 -22.01 -3.25
N GLU A 580 -5.57 -21.82 -1.99
CA GLU A 580 -5.05 -20.72 -1.18
C GLU A 580 -3.60 -21.00 -0.75
N GLY A 581 -2.72 -20.07 -1.09
CA GLY A 581 -1.31 -20.07 -0.69
C GLY A 581 -1.14 -19.82 0.81
N VAL A 582 0.12 -19.91 1.25
CA VAL A 582 0.53 -19.53 2.61
C VAL A 582 1.18 -18.15 2.57
N ASP A 583 0.64 -17.19 3.32
CA ASP A 583 1.22 -15.85 3.39
C ASP A 583 2.64 -15.88 3.95
N THR A 584 3.58 -15.57 3.08
CA THR A 584 5.02 -15.60 3.34
C THR A 584 5.72 -14.42 2.66
N ALA A 585 4.94 -13.43 2.19
CA ALA A 585 5.38 -12.43 1.22
C ALA A 585 6.60 -11.63 1.68
N LEU A 586 6.70 -11.31 2.97
CA LEU A 586 7.81 -10.52 3.51
C LEU A 586 9.04 -11.35 3.88
N GLU A 587 8.89 -12.65 4.12
CA GLU A 587 10.02 -13.50 4.52
C GLU A 587 10.84 -13.99 3.33
N TYR A 588 10.25 -14.01 2.13
CA TYR A 588 10.85 -14.53 0.90
C TYR A 588 11.39 -13.47 -0.02
N VAL A 589 11.43 -12.21 0.42
CA VAL A 589 11.80 -11.09 -0.44
C VAL A 589 13.10 -10.48 0.05
N HIS A 590 14.02 -10.27 -0.87
CA HIS A 590 15.29 -9.63 -0.55
C HIS A 590 15.04 -8.16 -0.14
N PRO A 591 15.59 -7.71 1.01
CA PRO A 591 15.28 -6.41 1.61
C PRO A 591 15.50 -5.21 0.67
N GLU A 592 16.51 -5.28 -0.19
CA GLU A 592 16.88 -4.16 -1.08
C GLU A 592 16.28 -4.30 -2.49
N SER A 593 16.54 -5.43 -3.16
CA SER A 593 16.17 -5.65 -4.55
C SER A 593 14.71 -6.00 -4.78
N LEU A 594 13.96 -6.36 -3.72
CA LEU A 594 12.60 -6.91 -3.80
C LEU A 594 12.45 -8.08 -4.77
N ASN A 595 13.50 -8.88 -4.97
CA ASN A 595 13.42 -10.15 -5.68
C ASN A 595 13.18 -11.30 -4.69
N LEU A 596 12.65 -12.43 -5.17
CA LEU A 596 12.49 -13.60 -4.29
C LEU A 596 13.87 -14.11 -3.87
N TYR A 597 14.04 -14.33 -2.58
CA TYR A 597 15.24 -14.80 -1.92
C TYR A 597 14.90 -15.48 -0.59
N PRO A 598 14.32 -16.70 -0.60
CA PRO A 598 14.14 -17.50 0.60
C PRO A 598 15.52 -17.93 1.13
N ARG A 599 16.01 -17.19 2.11
CA ARG A 599 17.39 -17.23 2.60
C ARG A 599 17.65 -18.47 3.47
N ARG A 600 18.69 -19.25 3.14
CA ARG A 600 19.27 -20.25 4.06
C ARG A 600 19.76 -19.55 5.33
N LYS A 601 19.15 -19.86 6.49
CA LYS A 601 19.51 -19.21 7.76
C LYS A 601 20.59 -19.98 8.48
N ILE A 602 21.62 -19.26 8.92
CA ILE A 602 22.79 -19.83 9.59
C ILE A 602 22.36 -20.42 10.94
N ALA A 603 22.78 -21.66 11.20
CA ALA A 603 22.63 -22.33 12.47
C ALA A 603 23.87 -22.07 13.33
N LEU A 604 23.71 -21.28 14.38
CA LEU A 604 24.75 -21.03 15.37
C LEU A 604 24.83 -22.23 16.32
N LEU A 605 25.58 -23.26 15.93
CA LEU A 605 25.91 -24.36 16.83
C LEU A 605 27.06 -23.95 17.76
N PRO A 606 27.05 -24.37 19.04
CA PRO A 606 28.23 -24.28 19.90
C PRO A 606 29.40 -24.98 19.21
N ALA A 607 30.57 -24.33 19.21
CA ALA A 607 31.75 -24.82 18.51
C ALA A 607 32.07 -26.27 18.88
N ILE A 608 31.84 -27.21 17.95
CA ILE A 608 32.58 -28.47 17.96
C ILE A 608 33.98 -28.10 17.48
N ALA A 609 34.85 -27.84 18.44
CA ALA A 609 36.27 -27.77 18.22
C ALA A 609 36.73 -29.09 17.57
N ASP A 610 37.61 -28.94 16.57
CA ASP A 610 38.50 -29.96 16.01
C ASP A 610 37.89 -31.06 15.15
N LYS A 611 37.73 -30.77 13.84
CA LYS A 611 38.31 -31.60 12.74
C LYS A 611 38.66 -30.72 11.53
N ILE A 612 39.82 -30.06 11.60
CA ILE A 612 40.44 -29.39 10.46
C ILE A 612 41.30 -30.42 9.71
N GLY A 613 41.02 -30.66 8.42
CA GLY A 613 42.07 -31.10 7.48
C GLY A 613 41.95 -32.44 6.76
N GLU A 614 40.77 -33.06 6.61
CA GLU A 614 40.64 -34.23 5.72
C GLU A 614 39.95 -33.87 4.37
N PRO A 615 40.52 -34.28 3.22
CA PRO A 615 39.88 -34.13 1.93
C PRO A 615 38.67 -35.08 1.84
N VAL A 616 37.46 -34.52 1.73
CA VAL A 616 36.25 -35.32 1.52
C VAL A 616 36.16 -35.70 0.04
N SER A 617 36.33 -36.99 -0.24
CA SER A 617 36.12 -37.59 -1.56
C SER A 617 34.62 -37.67 -1.86
N SER A 618 34.21 -37.27 -3.07
CA SER A 618 32.85 -37.42 -3.59
C SER A 618 32.49 -38.89 -3.82
N GLY A 619 32.02 -39.55 -2.77
CA GLY A 619 31.21 -40.76 -2.82
C GLY A 619 29.81 -40.49 -2.25
N PRO A 620 28.83 -41.40 -2.42
CA PRO A 620 27.52 -41.24 -1.81
C PRO A 620 27.70 -41.14 -0.29
N ALA A 621 27.30 -39.99 0.27
CA ALA A 621 27.55 -39.67 1.67
C ALA A 621 26.80 -40.65 2.58
N GLU A 622 27.53 -41.37 3.44
CA GLU A 622 26.93 -41.90 4.67
C GLU A 622 26.51 -40.70 5.55
N PRO A 623 25.31 -40.72 6.16
CA PRO A 623 24.85 -39.64 7.01
C PRO A 623 25.62 -39.66 8.33
N ARG A 624 26.56 -38.73 8.52
CA ARG A 624 27.21 -38.42 9.81
C ARG A 624 27.47 -36.92 9.84
N THR A 625 26.97 -36.12 10.76
CA THR A 625 26.63 -36.32 12.18
C THR A 625 25.31 -35.63 12.55
N THR A 626 24.28 -36.42 12.89
CA THR A 626 23.18 -35.96 13.74
C THR A 626 23.66 -36.01 15.18
N THR A 627 23.92 -34.87 15.82
CA THR A 627 23.95 -34.83 17.28
C THR A 627 22.52 -35.09 17.76
N GLU A 628 22.31 -36.21 18.46
CA GLU A 628 21.00 -36.67 18.98
C GLU A 628 20.28 -35.66 19.90
N GLU A 629 20.91 -34.55 20.27
CA GLU A 629 20.36 -33.53 21.18
C GLU A 629 19.50 -32.44 20.51
N MET A 630 19.23 -32.48 19.20
CA MET A 630 18.52 -31.37 18.51
C MET A 630 17.35 -31.77 17.61
N ASN A 631 16.72 -32.92 17.84
CA ASN A 631 15.43 -33.24 17.22
C ASN A 631 14.29 -32.45 17.89
N GLU A 632 14.26 -31.13 17.67
CA GLU A 632 12.97 -30.45 17.62
C GLU A 632 12.24 -30.97 16.38
N ILE A 633 10.98 -31.39 16.56
CA ILE A 633 10.19 -32.12 15.56
C ILE A 633 10.21 -31.37 14.21
N GLY A 634 10.93 -31.91 13.21
CA GLY A 634 10.87 -31.45 11.82
C GLY A 634 12.03 -30.58 11.30
N LEU A 635 13.11 -30.35 12.06
CA LEU A 635 14.25 -29.53 11.63
C LEU A 635 15.60 -30.27 11.75
N GLU A 636 16.52 -30.02 10.82
CA GLU A 636 17.90 -30.50 10.91
C GLU A 636 18.90 -29.43 10.45
N THR A 637 20.19 -29.62 10.77
CA THR A 637 21.27 -28.74 10.31
C THR A 637 22.08 -29.38 9.20
N ARG A 638 22.36 -28.63 8.13
CA ARG A 638 23.21 -29.01 7.01
C ARG A 638 24.43 -28.10 6.91
N GLN A 639 25.41 -28.52 6.11
CA GLN A 639 26.70 -27.84 5.98
C GLN A 639 26.84 -27.12 4.65
N ALA A 640 27.35 -25.89 4.70
CA ALA A 640 27.74 -25.11 3.54
C ALA A 640 29.27 -25.08 3.43
N PHE A 641 29.78 -25.22 2.21
CA PHE A 641 31.21 -25.28 1.92
C PHE A 641 31.61 -24.25 0.88
N LYS A 642 32.73 -23.55 1.11
CA LYS A 642 33.39 -22.74 0.10
C LYS A 642 34.18 -23.65 -0.85
N VAL A 643 33.99 -23.46 -2.14
CA VAL A 643 34.74 -24.17 -3.18
C VAL A 643 36.07 -23.45 -3.41
N ALA A 644 37.18 -24.07 -3.01
CA ALA A 644 38.52 -23.52 -3.20
C ALA A 644 39.09 -23.86 -4.59
N SER A 645 38.84 -25.09 -5.07
CA SER A 645 39.11 -25.51 -6.44
C SER A 645 38.18 -26.66 -6.82
N ALA A 646 37.89 -26.85 -8.10
CA ALA A 646 37.12 -27.98 -8.59
C ALA A 646 37.74 -28.53 -9.87
N LYS A 647 38.15 -29.79 -9.89
CA LYS A 647 38.75 -30.45 -11.04
C LYS A 647 37.72 -31.29 -11.78
N CYS A 648 37.54 -31.01 -13.07
CA CYS A 648 36.66 -31.79 -13.93
C CYS A 648 37.25 -33.18 -14.18
N LEU A 649 36.47 -34.23 -13.89
CA LEU A 649 36.91 -35.62 -14.12
C LEU A 649 36.81 -36.05 -15.60
N ASN A 650 36.00 -35.38 -16.41
CA ASN A 650 35.90 -35.67 -17.85
C ASN A 650 37.08 -35.10 -18.66
N CYS A 651 37.36 -33.79 -18.57
CA CYS A 651 38.42 -33.13 -19.36
C CYS A 651 39.71 -32.84 -18.58
N GLY A 652 39.75 -33.08 -17.26
CA GLY A 652 40.92 -32.80 -16.41
C GLY A 652 41.16 -31.33 -16.05
N GLY A 653 40.43 -30.40 -16.65
CA GLY A 653 40.56 -28.95 -16.42
C GLY A 653 39.83 -28.44 -15.16
N ASP A 654 39.85 -27.13 -14.96
CA ASP A 654 39.08 -26.46 -13.89
C ASP A 654 37.58 -26.53 -14.22
N TYR A 655 36.82 -27.20 -13.35
CA TYR A 655 35.39 -27.41 -13.52
C TYR A 655 34.57 -26.11 -13.55
N LEU A 656 35.07 -25.05 -12.89
CA LEU A 656 34.39 -23.76 -12.84
C LEU A 656 34.43 -23.02 -14.18
N THR A 657 35.34 -23.40 -15.08
CA THR A 657 35.55 -22.71 -16.37
C THR A 657 35.48 -23.62 -17.58
N CYS A 658 35.62 -24.94 -17.40
CA CYS A 658 35.52 -25.90 -18.50
C CYS A 658 34.06 -26.05 -19.01
N PRO A 659 33.86 -26.53 -20.25
CA PRO A 659 32.52 -26.71 -20.82
C PRO A 659 31.77 -27.97 -20.35
N CYS A 660 32.38 -28.82 -19.51
CA CYS A 660 31.77 -30.09 -19.09
C CYS A 660 30.71 -29.87 -18.01
N SER A 661 29.47 -30.34 -18.23
CA SER A 661 28.35 -30.24 -17.29
C SER A 661 27.93 -31.62 -16.76
N ILE A 662 27.67 -31.70 -15.45
CA ILE A 662 27.20 -32.91 -14.76
C ILE A 662 25.69 -33.14 -14.91
N LEU A 663 24.92 -32.08 -15.17
CA LEU A 663 23.47 -32.17 -15.31
C LEU A 663 23.06 -32.45 -16.76
N SER A 664 23.86 -31.99 -17.71
CA SER A 664 23.51 -32.01 -19.13
C SER A 664 24.48 -32.83 -20.00
N GLY A 665 25.43 -33.52 -19.37
CA GLY A 665 26.29 -34.52 -20.01
C GLY A 665 26.50 -35.71 -19.07
N ASN A 666 26.84 -36.89 -19.63
CA ASN A 666 27.23 -38.07 -18.85
C ASN A 666 28.63 -37.88 -18.22
N VAL A 667 28.81 -36.78 -17.48
CA VAL A 667 30.06 -36.35 -16.86
C VAL A 667 29.99 -36.68 -15.37
N PRO A 668 30.97 -37.39 -14.81
CA PRO A 668 31.02 -37.64 -13.37
C PRO A 668 31.21 -36.33 -12.59
N PRO A 669 30.70 -36.23 -11.34
CA PRO A 669 30.88 -35.06 -10.48
C PRO A 669 32.36 -34.65 -10.35
N PRO A 670 32.69 -33.35 -10.32
CA PRO A 670 34.07 -32.91 -10.16
C PRO A 670 34.64 -33.31 -8.81
N THR A 671 35.97 -33.43 -8.74
CA THR A 671 36.68 -33.50 -7.45
C THR A 671 36.90 -32.07 -6.96
N ALA A 672 36.26 -31.67 -5.86
CA ALA A 672 36.34 -30.32 -5.31
C ALA A 672 37.11 -30.27 -3.99
N ASP A 673 37.98 -29.27 -3.82
CA ASP A 673 38.54 -28.87 -2.53
C ASP A 673 37.50 -27.98 -1.82
N LEU A 674 36.81 -28.56 -0.84
CA LEU A 674 35.74 -27.93 -0.09
C LEU A 674 36.23 -27.51 1.29
N ARG A 675 36.01 -26.24 1.65
CA ARG A 675 36.30 -25.72 2.97
C ARG A 675 35.00 -25.41 3.70
N PHE A 676 34.80 -25.99 4.87
CA PHE A 676 33.63 -25.69 5.70
C PHE A 676 33.47 -24.18 5.89
N ALA A 677 32.25 -23.69 5.74
CA ALA A 677 31.91 -22.28 5.93
C ALA A 677 31.01 -22.08 7.14
N PHE A 678 29.83 -22.72 7.16
CA PHE A 678 28.87 -22.61 8.25
C PHE A 678 27.84 -23.74 8.21
N ASN A 679 27.15 -23.94 9.33
CA ASN A 679 25.94 -24.75 9.38
C ASN A 679 24.71 -23.88 9.08
N TYR A 680 23.68 -24.45 8.48
CA TYR A 680 22.41 -23.79 8.23
C TYR A 680 21.25 -24.74 8.48
N TRP A 681 20.09 -24.19 8.79
CA TRP A 681 18.88 -24.95 9.04
C TRP A 681 18.23 -25.41 7.73
N VAL A 682 17.76 -26.66 7.70
CA VAL A 682 16.85 -27.19 6.67
C VAL A 682 15.71 -27.97 7.33
N ALA A 683 14.60 -28.14 6.60
CA ALA A 683 13.52 -28.99 7.08
C ALA A 683 13.96 -30.46 7.04
N ALA A 684 13.68 -31.20 8.10
CA ALA A 684 13.93 -32.65 8.11
C ALA A 684 12.99 -33.30 7.09
N LYS A 685 13.52 -34.16 6.21
CA LYS A 685 12.68 -34.97 5.32
C LYS A 685 11.79 -35.86 6.21
N GLN A 686 10.47 -35.74 6.06
CA GLN A 686 9.51 -36.69 6.65
C GLN A 686 9.54 -38.03 5.91
#